data_AF-A0A835TXD9-F1
#
_entry.id   AF-A0A835TXD9-F1
#
_cell.length_a   1.000
_cell.length_b   1.000
_cell.length_c   1.000
_cell.angle_alpha   90.00
_cell.angle_beta   90.00
_cell.angle_gamma   90.00
#
_symmetry.space_group_name_H-M   'P 1'
#
loop_
_entity.id
_entity.type
_entity.pdbx_description
1 polymer ?
#
loop_
_entity_poly.entity_id
_entity_poly.type
_entity_poly.pdbx_seq_one_letter_code
_entity_poly.pdbx_strand_id
1 'polypeptide(L)'
;SSASMASMEENFPRGGIQKKPAEGKTPKPKLERDNLFDVQHEEKSQKRKRSQKDQGKQQESKKRFKADKAAAAKDNVMNIGPLTIEVLSEGMLLLGCIKEVSDYELTISLPNGLSGFVPVTQISDAYGKLLTKQVAQGELLEELNSLPDMFSPGTLVRCIVTSIEKSDDGRRSVKLSIDPKKVNKGLNSTALAAGMLLSGSVVSVEDHGYLIDIGVTGTHAFLPHQKAKTYIKALKKGPDLKIGQNLNCLIVEVKNEGRVVCLSIDRSEVAASIATERQNWTLSNLLPGLVVKARVQKVAPLGMKLTFLSYFTGIVDFMHMDPEKSMSYSPDQVVKACVLSVHPTSRAVRLTLLPPFLHGGGAPRQLPGQRMGAVLEEATVKAFYKQFGALFELDDGTLAFARVIEARFLQYQDIHTGDVVQGKVLSLKPIGMQVKVADGIRGLVPSLHLSDVILKQPEKKYNIGDEVKCRVLECNPEGKKLILTLKKSLVQSKLPVLSNYEDAKPGLITHGFVVCAREFGCIVKFYNDVKGLVPKNELGSEPISCPDKVFYEGQVLKVMVLKCEPQQERLLLSFRLSSKPGPEDKWKCTPKEKQEIVDVKICQKKDNGLEVSILEDEDNVVAWIPTLHLSDFVATSKLLWEEEQVVRSFSEIQPGMLLTGYVRNVMPFGVFVEFPFGVTGLAPKVSMSDKFVTDTKDHFVVGQTVIAKVMSTDEEKQRVLLNLKVSECSSGDSAAESFALLNRYFKELKEIRDMLKRGKPSICELVPGKRLHLVVQDVREDGSALFSGSSATGWTVTATRYHLGDKKIAPGEKRKALVLHVDALTSEVYVSLREELLKQRPKRRLRENSQHSVVVQHITEHFAIVSLLETAQLAAVPIACHFNDTFRFDSEKLRVGQTISVTLKAVKENHHGVLLAVQGPAKKNVFVRVRNESETALEEMLPAVKHSLSPGDTVTGTIKSVKPTHVTVAIDDKLTGSIHASRIMDEVPIGSFPTSTLKTGQKVTARVIGGRDVNTH
;
A
#
# COMPACT_ATOMS: atom_id res chain seq x y z
N SER A 1 -11.74 36.70 46.54
CA SER A 1 -13.14 36.75 47.00
C SER A 1 -13.87 35.53 46.44
N SER A 2 -14.06 34.46 47.23
CA SER A 2 -15.15 34.28 48.23
C SER A 2 -16.49 34.00 47.54
N ALA A 3 -16.96 32.74 47.44
CA ALA A 3 -17.61 31.93 48.49
C ALA A 3 -19.10 32.34 48.72
N SER A 4 -20.09 31.47 48.95
CA SER A 4 -20.10 30.02 49.25
C SER A 4 -21.46 29.33 48.95
N MET A 5 -21.42 28.07 48.48
CA MET A 5 -22.19 26.86 48.88
C MET A 5 -23.67 26.88 49.36
N ALA A 6 -24.43 25.85 48.90
CA ALA A 6 -25.59 25.17 49.57
C ALA A 6 -26.94 25.95 49.71
N SER A 7 -28.15 25.35 49.77
CA SER A 7 -28.67 23.97 49.51
C SER A 7 -30.22 23.90 49.61
N MET A 8 -30.89 22.95 48.90
CA MET A 8 -32.28 22.45 49.17
C MET A 8 -33.46 23.48 49.02
N GLU A 9 -34.75 23.15 48.82
CA GLU A 9 -35.47 21.91 48.43
C GLU A 9 -36.87 22.23 47.80
N GLU A 10 -37.47 21.24 47.14
CA GLU A 10 -38.92 20.99 46.88
C GLU A 10 -39.94 21.98 46.19
N ASN A 11 -40.93 21.32 45.54
CA ASN A 11 -42.36 21.66 45.30
C ASN A 11 -42.88 22.60 44.18
N PHE A 12 -43.79 22.03 43.36
CA PHE A 12 -44.77 22.66 42.45
C PHE A 12 -45.99 23.23 43.22
N PRO A 13 -46.87 24.09 42.63
CA PRO A 13 -48.20 23.56 42.17
C PRO A 13 -49.02 24.38 41.11
N ARG A 14 -50.14 23.78 40.66
CA ARG A 14 -51.36 24.33 39.97
C ARG A 14 -51.27 24.60 38.44
N GLY A 15 -52.33 24.39 37.62
CA GLY A 15 -53.71 23.85 37.80
C GLY A 15 -54.28 23.38 36.43
N GLY A 16 -55.54 22.92 36.21
CA GLY A 16 -56.78 22.84 37.01
C GLY A 16 -57.75 21.73 36.49
N ILE A 17 -59.06 21.76 36.82
CA ILE A 17 -59.93 20.54 36.92
C ILE A 17 -61.34 20.66 36.27
N GLN A 18 -61.86 19.55 35.67
CA GLN A 18 -63.26 18.99 35.67
C GLN A 18 -63.51 18.07 34.43
N LYS A 19 -64.36 17.02 34.37
CA LYS A 19 -65.32 16.33 35.29
C LYS A 19 -65.57 14.84 34.84
N LYS A 20 -66.35 14.06 35.61
CA LYS A 20 -66.77 12.62 35.41
C LYS A 20 -68.31 12.51 35.21
N PRO A 21 -69.00 11.34 34.94
CA PRO A 21 -68.78 9.92 35.30
C PRO A 21 -68.69 8.97 34.04
N ALA A 22 -69.16 7.70 33.87
CA ALA A 22 -70.05 6.74 34.60
C ALA A 22 -69.77 5.23 34.24
N GLU A 23 -70.76 4.33 34.34
CA GLU A 23 -70.66 2.84 34.29
C GLU A 23 -71.61 2.16 33.26
N GLY A 24 -71.40 0.87 32.90
CA GLY A 24 -72.43 0.02 32.22
C GLY A 24 -71.92 -1.17 31.36
N LYS A 25 -72.63 -2.31 31.36
CA LYS A 25 -72.22 -3.59 30.69
C LYS A 25 -73.04 -3.93 29.42
N THR A 26 -72.37 -4.42 28.35
CA THR A 26 -72.81 -5.44 27.33
C THR A 26 -74.14 -5.28 26.53
N PRO A 27 -74.36 -5.93 25.35
CA PRO A 27 -73.51 -6.78 24.48
C PRO A 27 -73.47 -6.34 22.98
N LYS A 28 -73.06 -7.26 22.07
CA LYS A 28 -73.05 -7.20 20.57
C LYS A 28 -74.49 -7.28 19.97
N PRO A 29 -74.78 -7.23 18.62
CA PRO A 29 -73.87 -7.35 17.44
C PRO A 29 -74.22 -6.58 16.11
N LYS A 30 -73.32 -6.71 15.09
CA LYS A 30 -73.56 -6.66 13.61
C LYS A 30 -74.02 -5.31 12.98
N LEU A 31 -73.80 -5.00 11.69
CA LEU A 31 -72.98 -5.57 10.58
C LEU A 31 -71.89 -4.51 10.19
N GLU A 32 -70.94 -4.67 9.26
CA GLU A 32 -70.70 -5.66 8.19
C GLU A 32 -69.18 -5.89 7.96
N ARG A 33 -68.79 -6.77 7.03
CA ARG A 33 -67.40 -7.24 6.82
C ARG A 33 -67.12 -7.58 5.35
N ASP A 34 -65.88 -7.41 4.90
CA ASP A 34 -64.96 -8.50 4.52
C ASP A 34 -63.54 -7.93 4.25
N ASN A 35 -62.39 -8.53 4.62
CA ASN A 35 -61.90 -9.91 4.83
C ASN A 35 -61.34 -10.60 3.57
N LEU A 36 -60.03 -10.91 3.61
CA LEU A 36 -59.32 -12.15 3.20
C LEU A 36 -57.80 -11.84 3.23
N PHE A 37 -56.89 -12.66 3.76
CA PHE A 37 -56.94 -14.06 4.21
C PHE A 37 -56.28 -14.23 5.60
N ASP A 38 -56.53 -15.38 6.24
CA ASP A 38 -55.83 -15.88 7.44
C ASP A 38 -55.97 -17.43 7.52
N VAL A 39 -55.46 -18.05 8.58
CA VAL A 39 -55.68 -19.43 9.09
C VAL A 39 -54.65 -20.50 8.66
N GLN A 40 -54.55 -21.53 9.51
CA GLN A 40 -53.43 -22.44 9.76
C GLN A 40 -53.61 -23.85 9.16
N HIS A 41 -52.71 -24.78 9.52
CA HIS A 41 -52.76 -26.21 9.20
C HIS A 41 -53.96 -26.96 9.81
N GLU A 42 -54.44 -27.99 9.12
CA GLU A 42 -54.81 -29.27 9.75
C GLU A 42 -54.61 -30.46 8.79
N GLU A 43 -54.53 -31.70 9.31
CA GLU A 43 -54.38 -32.94 8.54
C GLU A 43 -55.64 -33.81 8.61
N LYS A 44 -56.02 -34.50 7.50
CA LYS A 44 -56.14 -35.99 7.43
C LYS A 44 -56.75 -36.56 6.13
N SER A 45 -55.94 -37.40 5.46
CA SER A 45 -56.27 -38.68 4.78
C SER A 45 -57.64 -38.95 4.10
N GLN A 46 -57.63 -39.44 2.84
CA GLN A 46 -58.15 -40.80 2.49
C GLN A 46 -57.81 -41.35 1.06
N LYS A 47 -57.01 -42.43 1.04
CA LYS A 47 -56.97 -43.65 0.15
C LYS A 47 -57.47 -43.69 -1.33
N ARG A 48 -56.58 -44.25 -2.20
CA ARG A 48 -56.79 -45.17 -3.39
C ARG A 48 -57.33 -44.55 -4.72
N LYS A 49 -57.02 -45.02 -5.94
CA LYS A 49 -56.12 -46.10 -6.49
C LYS A 49 -55.86 -45.92 -8.03
N ARG A 50 -54.70 -46.41 -8.55
CA ARG A 50 -54.40 -46.88 -9.94
C ARG A 50 -54.58 -45.89 -11.14
N SER A 51 -53.50 -45.45 -11.82
CA SER A 51 -52.85 -46.02 -13.05
C SER A 51 -53.62 -45.75 -14.37
N GLN A 52 -53.03 -45.44 -15.54
CA GLN A 52 -51.73 -45.87 -16.11
C GLN A 52 -51.35 -44.99 -17.34
N LYS A 53 -50.05 -44.89 -17.72
CA LYS A 53 -49.50 -44.38 -19.01
C LYS A 53 -49.78 -42.90 -19.41
N ASP A 54 -48.98 -42.23 -20.25
CA ASP A 54 -47.51 -42.27 -20.42
C ASP A 54 -47.02 -40.91 -20.99
N GLN A 55 -45.71 -40.65 -20.92
CA GLN A 55 -44.91 -39.62 -21.65
C GLN A 55 -45.58 -38.32 -22.13
N GLY A 56 -45.23 -37.16 -21.53
CA GLY A 56 -45.62 -35.86 -22.08
C GLY A 56 -45.17 -34.57 -21.37
N LYS A 57 -44.76 -34.62 -20.08
CA LYS A 57 -44.33 -33.42 -19.34
C LYS A 57 -43.05 -33.64 -18.51
N GLN A 58 -41.88 -33.55 -19.16
CA GLN A 58 -40.57 -33.64 -18.48
C GLN A 58 -39.72 -32.34 -18.52
N GLN A 59 -40.35 -31.16 -18.64
CA GLN A 59 -39.62 -29.90 -18.86
C GLN A 59 -40.00 -28.65 -18.04
N GLU A 60 -40.86 -28.72 -17.01
CA GLU A 60 -41.15 -27.55 -16.14
C GLU A 60 -40.79 -27.72 -14.65
N SER A 61 -40.90 -28.92 -14.09
CA SER A 61 -40.47 -29.19 -12.69
C SER A 61 -38.95 -29.06 -12.46
N LYS A 62 -38.14 -28.97 -13.52
CA LYS A 62 -36.67 -28.83 -13.46
C LYS A 62 -36.17 -27.37 -13.29
N LYS A 63 -37.03 -26.34 -13.37
CA LYS A 63 -36.58 -24.93 -13.27
C LYS A 63 -36.49 -24.38 -11.84
N ARG A 64 -37.37 -24.78 -10.90
CA ARG A 64 -37.24 -24.35 -9.48
C ARG A 64 -36.09 -25.05 -8.75
N PHE A 65 -35.79 -26.32 -9.06
CA PHE A 65 -34.66 -27.07 -8.49
C PHE A 65 -33.24 -26.64 -8.96
N LYS A 66 -33.10 -25.52 -9.68
CA LYS A 66 -31.80 -24.92 -10.03
C LYS A 66 -31.50 -23.60 -9.32
N ALA A 67 -32.48 -22.94 -8.69
CA ALA A 67 -32.25 -21.68 -7.98
C ALA A 67 -31.36 -21.89 -6.74
N ASP A 68 -31.74 -22.82 -5.86
CA ASP A 68 -31.03 -23.08 -4.61
C ASP A 68 -29.66 -23.76 -4.79
N LYS A 69 -29.33 -24.22 -6.01
CA LYS A 69 -27.98 -24.66 -6.37
C LYS A 69 -27.09 -23.54 -6.94
N ALA A 70 -27.63 -22.38 -7.30
CA ALA A 70 -26.84 -21.25 -7.79
C ALA A 70 -26.19 -20.45 -6.64
N ALA A 71 -26.85 -20.37 -5.48
CA ALA A 71 -26.30 -19.76 -4.27
C ALA A 71 -25.15 -20.57 -3.63
N ALA A 72 -25.14 -21.90 -3.83
CA ALA A 72 -24.15 -22.82 -3.27
C ALA A 72 -22.90 -23.04 -4.16
N ALA A 73 -22.73 -22.25 -5.23
CA ALA A 73 -21.70 -22.44 -6.25
C ALA A 73 -20.71 -21.25 -6.38
N LYS A 74 -20.59 -20.42 -5.34
CA LYS A 74 -19.58 -19.36 -5.21
C LYS A 74 -18.87 -19.43 -3.86
N ASP A 75 -18.09 -20.49 -3.65
CA ASP A 75 -17.20 -20.57 -2.48
C ASP A 75 -15.96 -21.42 -2.78
N ASN A 76 -14.87 -21.15 -2.06
CA ASN A 76 -13.60 -21.89 -2.05
C ASN A 76 -12.69 -21.82 -3.31
N VAL A 77 -12.16 -20.63 -3.60
CA VAL A 77 -10.69 -20.49 -3.69
C VAL A 77 -10.24 -19.79 -2.41
N MET A 78 -10.31 -20.53 -1.30
CA MET A 78 -9.90 -20.04 0.01
C MET A 78 -8.40 -20.30 0.16
N ASN A 79 -7.59 -19.23 0.12
CA ASN A 79 -6.14 -19.36 0.05
C ASN A 79 -5.58 -19.97 1.35
N ILE A 80 -4.96 -21.15 1.26
CA ILE A 80 -4.39 -21.88 2.41
C ILE A 80 -2.99 -21.33 2.66
N GLY A 81 -2.90 -20.32 3.52
CA GLY A 81 -1.66 -19.72 3.98
C GLY A 81 -1.71 -19.29 5.45
N PRO A 82 -0.58 -18.92 6.06
CA PRO A 82 -0.50 -18.52 7.47
C PRO A 82 -1.30 -17.23 7.76
N LEU A 83 -1.53 -16.94 9.04
CA LEU A 83 -2.19 -15.70 9.46
C LEU A 83 -1.21 -14.52 9.35
N THR A 84 -1.46 -13.60 8.41
CA THR A 84 -0.71 -12.34 8.29
C THR A 84 -1.47 -11.17 8.92
N ILE A 85 -0.76 -10.07 9.19
CA ILE A 85 -1.34 -8.85 9.77
C ILE A 85 -2.35 -8.13 8.85
N GLU A 86 -2.45 -8.58 7.60
CA GLU A 86 -3.38 -8.04 6.59
C GLU A 86 -4.73 -8.78 6.57
N VAL A 87 -4.77 -9.98 7.17
CA VAL A 87 -5.99 -10.79 7.34
C VAL A 87 -6.64 -10.51 8.70
N LEU A 88 -5.98 -9.76 9.59
CA LEU A 88 -6.60 -9.27 10.82
C LEU A 88 -7.63 -8.18 10.51
N SER A 89 -8.77 -8.25 11.18
CA SER A 89 -9.85 -7.27 11.10
C SER A 89 -10.47 -7.04 12.48
N GLU A 90 -11.11 -5.88 12.68
CA GLU A 90 -11.82 -5.57 13.92
C GLU A 90 -12.91 -6.62 14.21
N GLY A 91 -13.05 -7.01 15.48
CA GLY A 91 -13.96 -8.07 15.89
C GLY A 91 -13.46 -9.50 15.61
N MET A 92 -12.25 -9.68 15.07
CA MET A 92 -11.65 -11.02 14.94
C MET A 92 -11.29 -11.61 16.30
N LEU A 93 -11.77 -12.84 16.55
CA LEU A 93 -11.50 -13.60 17.77
C LEU A 93 -10.28 -14.49 17.59
N LEU A 94 -9.33 -14.45 18.54
CA LEU A 94 -8.04 -15.14 18.49
C LEU A 94 -7.73 -15.79 19.84
N LEU A 95 -7.06 -16.95 19.81
CA LEU A 95 -6.37 -17.51 20.97
C LEU A 95 -4.94 -16.93 21.00
N GLY A 96 -4.64 -16.16 22.04
CA GLY A 96 -3.32 -15.56 22.26
C GLY A 96 -2.62 -16.15 23.49
N CYS A 97 -1.31 -15.93 23.57
CA CYS A 97 -0.49 -16.30 24.72
C CYS A 97 0.14 -15.03 25.32
N ILE A 98 0.05 -14.83 26.63
CA ILE A 98 0.70 -13.69 27.30
C ILE A 98 2.21 -13.84 27.17
N LYS A 99 2.88 -12.86 26.54
CA LYS A 99 4.33 -12.84 26.31
C LYS A 99 5.04 -12.08 27.44
N GLU A 100 4.61 -10.85 27.67
CA GLU A 100 5.16 -9.90 28.64
C GLU A 100 4.01 -9.20 29.37
N VAL A 101 4.26 -8.78 30.61
CA VAL A 101 3.28 -8.14 31.50
C VAL A 101 3.92 -6.89 32.09
N SER A 102 3.37 -5.74 31.72
CA SER A 102 3.74 -4.42 32.26
C SER A 102 2.64 -3.91 33.19
N ASP A 103 2.90 -2.89 34.00
CA ASP A 103 1.91 -2.37 34.96
C ASP A 103 0.66 -1.76 34.32
N TYR A 104 0.76 -1.34 33.05
CA TYR A 104 -0.31 -0.64 32.32
C TYR A 104 -0.84 -1.39 31.08
N GLU A 105 -0.17 -2.45 30.62
CA GLU A 105 -0.61 -3.25 29.47
C GLU A 105 -0.04 -4.68 29.46
N LEU A 106 -0.75 -5.59 28.80
CA LEU A 106 -0.32 -6.97 28.53
C LEU A 106 0.10 -7.10 27.06
N THR A 107 1.30 -7.61 26.82
CA THR A 107 1.76 -7.96 25.46
C THR A 107 1.37 -9.39 25.15
N ILE A 108 0.46 -9.59 24.20
CA ILE A 108 -0.01 -10.91 23.77
C ILE A 108 0.72 -11.32 22.48
N SER A 109 1.35 -12.48 22.52
CA SER A 109 1.80 -13.21 21.33
C SER A 109 0.59 -13.84 20.64
N LEU A 110 0.44 -13.55 19.34
CA LEU A 110 -0.63 -14.04 18.47
C LEU A 110 -0.07 -15.11 17.50
N PRO A 111 -0.93 -15.93 16.88
CA PRO A 111 -0.51 -16.95 15.90
C PRO A 111 0.40 -16.41 14.79
N ASN A 112 1.26 -17.28 14.26
CA ASN A 112 2.20 -16.97 13.17
C ASN A 112 3.16 -15.77 13.44
N GLY A 113 3.60 -15.59 14.70
CA GLY A 113 4.57 -14.55 15.05
C GLY A 113 4.01 -13.14 14.87
N LEU A 114 2.73 -12.96 15.23
CA LEU A 114 2.08 -11.67 15.40
C LEU A 114 2.11 -11.26 16.88
N SER A 115 1.84 -9.99 17.18
CA SER A 115 1.70 -9.52 18.56
C SER A 115 0.67 -8.42 18.64
N GLY A 116 0.02 -8.28 19.79
CA GLY A 116 -0.93 -7.22 20.07
C GLY A 116 -0.94 -6.84 21.54
N PHE A 117 -1.50 -5.68 21.84
CA PHE A 117 -1.40 -5.02 23.14
C PHE A 117 -2.80 -4.89 23.76
N VAL A 118 -2.96 -5.36 24.99
CA VAL A 118 -4.17 -5.15 25.81
C VAL A 118 -3.84 -4.08 26.85
N PRO A 119 -4.27 -2.82 26.67
CA PRO A 119 -4.14 -1.82 27.72
C PRO A 119 -5.04 -2.20 28.91
N VAL A 120 -4.65 -1.77 30.11
CA VAL A 120 -5.28 -2.17 31.38
C VAL A 120 -6.81 -2.03 31.42
N THR A 121 -7.37 -1.05 30.71
CA THR A 121 -8.82 -0.78 30.60
C THR A 121 -9.59 -1.81 29.76
N GLN A 122 -8.91 -2.74 29.09
CA GLN A 122 -9.50 -3.74 28.18
C GLN A 122 -9.43 -5.18 28.72
N ILE A 123 -9.19 -5.33 30.03
CA ILE A 123 -9.01 -6.61 30.73
C ILE A 123 -10.32 -7.14 31.33
N SER A 124 -11.01 -6.33 32.13
CA SER A 124 -12.35 -6.63 32.64
C SER A 124 -13.05 -5.36 33.14
N ASP A 125 -14.37 -5.38 33.03
CA ASP A 125 -15.27 -4.30 33.45
C ASP A 125 -15.22 -4.04 34.98
N ALA A 126 -14.92 -5.07 35.78
CA ALA A 126 -14.74 -4.97 37.22
C ALA A 126 -13.46 -4.22 37.58
N TYR A 127 -12.33 -4.63 37.00
CA TYR A 127 -11.02 -4.01 37.24
C TYR A 127 -10.96 -2.57 36.70
N GLY A 128 -11.57 -2.29 35.54
CA GLY A 128 -11.69 -0.93 35.02
C GLY A 128 -12.45 0.02 35.97
N LYS A 129 -13.48 -0.46 36.67
CA LYS A 129 -14.22 0.31 37.68
C LYS A 129 -13.39 0.59 38.92
N LEU A 130 -12.60 -0.38 39.39
CA LEU A 130 -11.68 -0.18 40.51
C LEU A 130 -10.61 0.89 40.19
N LEU A 131 -10.02 0.83 38.99
CA LEU A 131 -9.08 1.87 38.52
C LEU A 131 -9.75 3.25 38.44
N THR A 132 -10.99 3.33 37.97
CA THR A 132 -11.74 4.59 37.89
C THR A 132 -12.02 5.17 39.28
N LYS A 133 -12.37 4.33 40.26
CA LYS A 133 -12.49 4.74 41.67
C LYS A 133 -11.15 5.28 42.20
N GLN A 134 -10.06 4.54 42.00
CA GLN A 134 -8.73 4.93 42.47
C GLN A 134 -8.31 6.31 41.93
N VAL A 135 -8.48 6.54 40.62
CA VAL A 135 -8.18 7.82 39.97
C VAL A 135 -9.09 8.95 40.46
N ALA A 136 -10.35 8.66 40.79
CA ALA A 136 -11.30 9.65 41.30
C ALA A 136 -11.08 10.00 42.80
N GLN A 137 -10.50 9.08 43.58
CA GLN A 137 -10.27 9.25 45.02
C GLN A 137 -8.84 9.69 45.37
N GLY A 138 -7.86 9.42 44.51
CA GLY A 138 -6.46 9.84 44.69
C GLY A 138 -5.62 8.99 45.64
N GLU A 139 -6.24 7.99 46.27
CA GLU A 139 -5.61 7.09 47.25
C GLU A 139 -5.32 5.70 46.66
N LEU A 140 -4.40 4.95 47.30
CA LEU A 140 -4.09 3.56 46.93
C LEU A 140 -5.10 2.61 47.57
N LEU A 141 -6.02 2.05 46.77
CA LEU A 141 -6.94 1.00 47.21
C LEU A 141 -6.19 -0.32 47.41
N GLU A 142 -6.22 -0.88 48.62
CA GLU A 142 -5.56 -2.17 48.96
C GLU A 142 -6.07 -3.36 48.12
N GLU A 143 -7.32 -3.28 47.63
CA GLU A 143 -7.95 -4.29 46.77
C GLU A 143 -7.33 -4.39 45.36
N LEU A 144 -6.53 -3.41 44.93
CA LEU A 144 -6.15 -3.23 43.53
C LEU A 144 -4.79 -3.87 43.21
N ASN A 145 -4.81 -5.17 42.89
CA ASN A 145 -3.61 -5.95 42.56
C ASN A 145 -2.98 -5.54 41.23
N SER A 146 -1.64 -5.55 41.12
CA SER A 146 -0.95 -5.20 39.88
C SER A 146 -1.06 -6.28 38.79
N LEU A 147 -0.84 -5.91 37.52
CA LEU A 147 -0.93 -6.83 36.39
C LEU A 147 0.01 -8.05 36.48
N PRO A 148 1.31 -7.93 36.86
CA PRO A 148 2.20 -9.07 37.09
C PRO A 148 1.72 -10.05 38.17
N ASP A 149 0.80 -9.61 39.02
CA ASP A 149 0.28 -10.33 40.18
C ASP A 149 -1.04 -11.07 39.90
N MET A 150 -1.66 -10.79 38.75
CA MET A 150 -2.85 -11.48 38.20
C MET A 150 -2.54 -12.31 36.94
N PHE A 151 -1.54 -11.90 36.15
CA PHE A 151 -1.23 -12.48 34.84
C PHE A 151 0.23 -12.97 34.78
N SER A 152 0.41 -14.22 34.34
CA SER A 152 1.73 -14.81 34.13
C SER A 152 2.01 -15.06 32.63
N PRO A 153 3.24 -14.80 32.14
CA PRO A 153 3.68 -15.21 30.82
C PRO A 153 3.46 -16.71 30.55
N GLY A 154 3.12 -17.08 29.32
CA GLY A 154 2.74 -18.45 28.94
C GLY A 154 1.27 -18.80 29.14
N THR A 155 0.47 -17.94 29.81
CA THR A 155 -0.97 -18.16 29.97
C THR A 155 -1.71 -17.92 28.64
N LEU A 156 -2.56 -18.88 28.24
CA LEU A 156 -3.45 -18.74 27.08
C LEU A 156 -4.72 -17.97 27.43
N VAL A 157 -5.01 -16.93 26.63
CA VAL A 157 -6.17 -16.04 26.78
C VAL A 157 -6.94 -15.92 25.46
N ARG A 158 -8.27 -15.82 25.55
CA ARG A 158 -9.11 -15.42 24.41
C ARG A 158 -9.01 -13.91 24.27
N CYS A 159 -8.78 -13.44 23.05
CA CYS A 159 -8.70 -12.02 22.75
C CYS A 159 -9.50 -11.66 21.49
N ILE A 160 -9.99 -10.42 21.45
CA ILE A 160 -10.68 -9.83 20.31
C ILE A 160 -9.91 -8.60 19.80
N VAL A 161 -9.78 -8.46 18.48
CA VAL A 161 -9.18 -7.27 17.86
C VAL A 161 -10.13 -6.08 18.04
N THR A 162 -9.63 -5.00 18.64
CA THR A 162 -10.39 -3.77 18.93
C THR A 162 -10.02 -2.59 18.03
N SER A 163 -8.75 -2.50 17.62
CA SER A 163 -8.29 -1.60 16.57
C SER A 163 -7.01 -2.16 15.92
N ILE A 164 -6.72 -1.71 14.69
CA ILE A 164 -5.43 -1.92 14.03
C ILE A 164 -4.90 -0.55 13.67
N GLU A 165 -3.98 -0.04 14.48
CA GLU A 165 -3.34 1.26 14.32
C GLU A 165 -2.14 1.13 13.39
N LYS A 166 -1.81 2.19 12.65
CA LYS A 166 -0.59 2.26 11.84
C LYS A 166 0.28 3.40 12.36
N SER A 167 1.47 3.08 12.86
CA SER A 167 2.49 4.04 13.26
C SER A 167 3.13 4.70 12.04
N ASP A 168 3.75 5.86 12.23
CA ASP A 168 4.40 6.63 11.17
C ASP A 168 5.55 5.86 10.50
N ASP A 169 6.24 4.99 11.25
CA ASP A 169 7.20 3.95 10.80
C ASP A 169 6.64 2.97 9.74
N GLY A 170 5.36 3.05 9.40
CA GLY A 170 4.65 2.07 8.58
C GLY A 170 4.20 0.81 9.33
N ARG A 171 4.75 0.56 10.53
CA ARG A 171 4.41 -0.57 11.41
C ARG A 171 2.93 -0.55 11.79
N ARG A 172 2.27 -1.72 11.75
CA ARG A 172 0.88 -1.87 12.23
C ARG A 172 0.89 -2.43 13.66
N SER A 173 0.22 -1.75 14.58
CA SER A 173 0.01 -2.18 15.97
C SER A 173 -1.41 -2.70 16.14
N VAL A 174 -1.58 -3.85 16.81
CA VAL A 174 -2.89 -4.47 17.02
C VAL A 174 -3.31 -4.24 18.47
N LYS A 175 -4.41 -3.50 18.69
CA LYS A 175 -5.01 -3.40 20.02
C LYS A 175 -5.99 -4.54 20.24
N LEU A 176 -5.89 -5.14 21.40
CA LEU A 176 -6.67 -6.31 21.80
C LEU A 176 -7.48 -6.01 23.07
N SER A 177 -8.55 -6.77 23.26
CA SER A 177 -9.23 -6.88 24.55
C SER A 177 -9.42 -8.35 24.93
N ILE A 178 -9.35 -8.63 26.24
CA ILE A 178 -9.67 -9.94 26.83
C ILE A 178 -10.94 -9.88 27.70
N ASP A 179 -11.61 -8.72 27.74
CA ASP A 179 -12.86 -8.49 28.45
C ASP A 179 -13.94 -9.51 28.03
N PRO A 180 -14.46 -10.33 28.97
CA PRO A 180 -15.51 -11.31 28.69
C PRO A 180 -16.70 -10.73 27.92
N LYS A 181 -17.10 -9.47 28.16
CA LYS A 181 -18.23 -8.82 27.46
C LYS A 181 -17.99 -8.59 25.98
N LYS A 182 -16.73 -8.44 25.57
CA LYS A 182 -16.34 -8.22 24.18
C LYS A 182 -16.01 -9.55 23.50
N VAL A 183 -15.31 -10.44 24.20
CA VAL A 183 -14.96 -11.79 23.71
C VAL A 183 -16.20 -12.66 23.53
N ASN A 184 -17.13 -12.66 24.48
CA ASN A 184 -18.31 -13.53 24.48
C ASN A 184 -19.57 -12.83 23.92
N LYS A 185 -19.43 -11.66 23.27
CA LYS A 185 -20.53 -10.81 22.74
C LYS A 185 -21.51 -11.54 21.80
N GLY A 186 -21.10 -12.66 21.21
CA GLY A 186 -21.93 -13.52 20.35
C GLY A 186 -22.83 -14.53 21.08
N LEU A 187 -22.81 -14.56 22.41
CA LEU A 187 -23.61 -15.45 23.27
C LEU A 187 -24.82 -14.74 23.88
N ASN A 188 -25.89 -15.51 24.11
CA ASN A 188 -27.02 -15.18 24.96
C ASN A 188 -27.25 -16.32 25.96
N SER A 189 -28.11 -16.12 26.97
CA SER A 189 -28.34 -17.13 28.02
C SER A 189 -28.81 -18.48 27.46
N THR A 190 -29.69 -18.46 26.45
CA THR A 190 -30.26 -19.67 25.84
C THR A 190 -29.28 -20.47 24.97
N ALA A 191 -28.14 -19.90 24.58
CA ALA A 191 -27.06 -20.59 23.89
C ALA A 191 -26.03 -21.23 24.84
N LEU A 192 -26.21 -21.14 26.16
CA LEU A 192 -25.29 -21.72 27.14
C LEU A 192 -25.64 -23.19 27.42
N ALA A 193 -24.65 -24.07 27.26
CA ALA A 193 -24.79 -25.51 27.45
C ALA A 193 -23.65 -26.09 28.30
N ALA A 194 -23.92 -27.20 28.99
CA ALA A 194 -22.91 -27.95 29.71
C ALA A 194 -21.79 -28.44 28.77
N GLY A 195 -20.53 -28.37 29.24
CA GLY A 195 -19.33 -28.71 28.47
C GLY A 195 -18.81 -27.60 27.56
N MET A 196 -19.40 -26.40 27.53
CA MET A 196 -18.82 -25.23 26.86
C MET A 196 -17.68 -24.64 27.69
N LEU A 197 -16.59 -24.23 27.04
CA LEU A 197 -15.43 -23.59 27.66
C LEU A 197 -15.39 -22.10 27.30
N LEU A 198 -15.58 -21.23 28.29
CA LEU A 198 -15.63 -19.76 28.14
C LEU A 198 -14.47 -19.08 28.87
N SER A 199 -14.21 -17.80 28.55
CA SER A 199 -13.43 -16.90 29.41
C SER A 199 -14.37 -16.08 30.30
N GLY A 200 -14.01 -15.87 31.56
CA GLY A 200 -14.73 -15.02 32.50
C GLY A 200 -13.78 -14.39 33.52
N SER A 201 -14.15 -13.24 34.10
CA SER A 201 -13.35 -12.53 35.09
C SER A 201 -13.97 -12.56 36.48
N VAL A 202 -13.15 -12.74 37.52
CA VAL A 202 -13.61 -12.67 38.92
C VAL A 202 -14.17 -11.28 39.23
N VAL A 203 -15.38 -11.21 39.80
CA VAL A 203 -16.06 -9.97 40.21
C VAL A 203 -15.94 -9.77 41.71
N SER A 204 -16.21 -10.81 42.48
CA SER A 204 -16.18 -10.83 43.94
C SER A 204 -15.83 -12.23 44.46
N VAL A 205 -15.34 -12.26 45.70
CA VAL A 205 -15.11 -13.47 46.49
C VAL A 205 -16.25 -13.58 47.49
N GLU A 206 -16.90 -14.73 47.56
CA GLU A 206 -18.05 -15.01 48.43
C GLU A 206 -17.72 -16.23 49.32
N ASP A 207 -18.35 -16.38 50.49
CA ASP A 207 -18.05 -17.46 51.46
C ASP A 207 -17.97 -18.87 50.83
N HIS A 208 -18.83 -19.13 49.83
CA HIS A 208 -19.01 -20.45 49.21
C HIS A 208 -18.31 -20.60 47.84
N GLY A 209 -17.76 -19.52 47.27
CA GLY A 209 -17.10 -19.53 45.95
C GLY A 209 -16.90 -18.14 45.36
N TYR A 210 -16.65 -18.06 44.06
CA TYR A 210 -16.36 -16.80 43.37
C TYR A 210 -17.48 -16.46 42.38
N LEU A 211 -17.87 -15.18 42.31
CA LEU A 211 -18.76 -14.67 41.28
C LEU A 211 -17.96 -14.30 40.03
N ILE A 212 -18.34 -14.83 38.87
CA ILE A 212 -17.60 -14.68 37.61
C ILE A 212 -18.45 -13.95 36.58
N ASP A 213 -17.95 -12.85 36.02
CA ASP A 213 -18.54 -12.19 34.85
C ASP A 213 -18.07 -12.94 33.60
N ILE A 214 -18.98 -13.73 33.00
CA ILE A 214 -18.77 -14.41 31.72
C ILE A 214 -19.21 -13.55 30.52
N GLY A 215 -19.54 -12.27 30.73
CA GLY A 215 -19.89 -11.33 29.67
C GLY A 215 -21.27 -11.52 29.02
N VAL A 216 -22.08 -12.47 29.49
CA VAL A 216 -23.41 -12.78 28.95
C VAL A 216 -24.50 -12.05 29.73
N THR A 217 -25.29 -11.22 29.06
CA THR A 217 -26.33 -10.41 29.68
C THR A 217 -27.45 -11.27 30.27
N GLY A 218 -27.80 -11.03 31.53
CA GLY A 218 -28.86 -11.77 32.24
C GLY A 218 -28.43 -13.13 32.81
N THR A 219 -27.14 -13.47 32.76
CA THR A 219 -26.58 -14.69 33.33
C THR A 219 -25.68 -14.39 34.53
N HIS A 220 -25.95 -15.05 35.66
CA HIS A 220 -25.06 -15.10 36.81
C HIS A 220 -24.26 -16.40 36.78
N ALA A 221 -22.92 -16.32 36.79
CA ALA A 221 -22.05 -17.49 36.78
C ALA A 221 -21.25 -17.59 38.09
N PHE A 222 -21.26 -18.78 38.69
CA PHE A 222 -20.71 -19.04 40.02
C PHE A 222 -19.69 -20.18 39.97
N LEU A 223 -18.54 -19.99 40.63
CA LEU A 223 -17.46 -20.96 40.72
C LEU A 223 -17.32 -21.45 42.18
N PRO A 224 -17.77 -22.66 42.53
CA PRO A 224 -17.69 -23.17 43.91
C PRO A 224 -16.24 -23.34 44.39
N HIS A 225 -15.95 -22.99 45.65
CA HIS A 225 -14.62 -23.15 46.26
C HIS A 225 -14.02 -24.56 46.07
N GLN A 226 -14.85 -25.60 46.09
CA GLN A 226 -14.40 -27.00 45.88
C GLN A 226 -13.74 -27.22 44.51
N LYS A 227 -14.24 -26.57 43.44
CA LYS A 227 -13.71 -26.69 42.06
C LYS A 227 -12.56 -25.71 41.76
N ALA A 228 -12.33 -24.73 42.63
CA ALA A 228 -11.17 -23.83 42.53
C ALA A 228 -9.93 -24.36 43.27
N LYS A 229 -10.12 -25.12 44.38
CA LYS A 229 -9.03 -25.60 45.27
C LYS A 229 -7.90 -26.34 44.55
N THR A 230 -8.18 -27.17 43.54
CA THR A 230 -7.12 -27.87 42.77
C THR A 230 -6.25 -26.90 41.97
N TYR A 231 -6.89 -25.91 41.34
CA TYR A 231 -6.25 -24.92 40.47
C TYR A 231 -5.36 -23.96 41.29
N ILE A 232 -5.89 -23.43 42.39
CA ILE A 232 -5.16 -22.54 43.31
C ILE A 232 -3.91 -23.24 43.85
N LYS A 233 -4.02 -24.50 44.31
CA LYS A 233 -2.87 -25.29 44.79
C LYS A 233 -1.77 -25.49 43.74
N ALA A 234 -2.11 -25.48 42.45
CA ALA A 234 -1.13 -25.63 41.37
C ALA A 234 -0.35 -24.34 41.06
N LEU A 235 -0.89 -23.16 41.41
CA LEU A 235 -0.33 -21.85 41.05
C LEU A 235 0.86 -21.39 41.93
N LYS A 236 1.10 -22.02 43.08
CA LYS A 236 2.23 -21.75 44.01
C LYS A 236 2.40 -20.30 44.50
N LYS A 237 1.42 -19.41 44.29
CA LYS A 237 1.39 -18.03 44.82
C LYS A 237 -0.02 -17.67 45.28
N GLY A 238 -0.15 -17.30 46.55
CA GLY A 238 -1.40 -16.79 47.15
C GLY A 238 -2.42 -17.85 47.58
N PRO A 239 -3.37 -17.50 48.48
CA PRO A 239 -4.42 -18.41 48.95
C PRO A 239 -5.68 -18.42 48.05
N ASP A 240 -5.93 -17.36 47.28
CA ASP A 240 -7.21 -17.10 46.61
C ASP A 240 -7.08 -16.45 45.23
N LEU A 241 -8.17 -16.48 44.46
CA LEU A 241 -8.31 -15.83 43.16
C LEU A 241 -8.56 -14.31 43.32
N LYS A 242 -7.96 -13.50 42.45
CA LYS A 242 -7.98 -12.03 42.53
C LYS A 242 -9.09 -11.40 41.69
N ILE A 243 -9.66 -10.28 42.16
CA ILE A 243 -10.69 -9.55 41.41
C ILE A 243 -10.11 -9.06 40.07
N GLY A 244 -10.86 -9.23 38.99
CA GLY A 244 -10.42 -8.89 37.64
C GLY A 244 -9.57 -9.95 36.94
N GLN A 245 -9.09 -10.97 37.66
CA GLN A 245 -8.33 -12.09 37.08
C GLN A 245 -9.19 -12.87 36.06
N ASN A 246 -8.65 -13.12 34.88
CA ASN A 246 -9.35 -13.76 33.76
C ASN A 246 -9.08 -15.27 33.73
N LEU A 247 -10.13 -16.08 33.68
CA LEU A 247 -10.10 -17.53 33.89
C LEU A 247 -10.79 -18.28 32.75
N ASN A 248 -10.19 -19.38 32.31
CA ASN A 248 -10.79 -20.31 31.35
C ASN A 248 -11.71 -21.29 32.09
N CYS A 249 -13.01 -21.01 32.06
CA CYS A 249 -14.02 -21.70 32.87
C CYS A 249 -14.85 -22.68 32.02
N LEU A 250 -14.96 -23.93 32.48
CA LEU A 250 -15.87 -24.93 31.91
C LEU A 250 -17.25 -24.77 32.54
N ILE A 251 -18.31 -24.72 31.72
CA ILE A 251 -19.69 -24.81 32.19
C ILE A 251 -19.99 -26.26 32.59
N VAL A 252 -20.23 -26.49 33.87
CA VAL A 252 -20.60 -27.81 34.41
C VAL A 252 -22.10 -28.03 34.30
N GLU A 253 -22.88 -27.02 34.69
CA GLU A 253 -24.33 -27.11 34.81
C GLU A 253 -24.97 -25.76 34.45
N VAL A 254 -26.14 -25.83 33.80
CA VAL A 254 -26.92 -24.66 33.37
C VAL A 254 -28.32 -24.79 33.96
N LYS A 255 -28.76 -23.77 34.70
CA LYS A 255 -30.05 -23.68 35.39
C LYS A 255 -30.87 -22.51 34.87
N ASN A 256 -32.18 -22.61 34.99
CA ASN A 256 -33.15 -21.55 34.69
C ASN A 256 -32.91 -20.89 33.31
N GLU A 257 -32.89 -21.68 32.24
CA GLU A 257 -32.74 -21.21 30.85
C GLU A 257 -31.46 -20.36 30.60
N GLY A 258 -30.39 -20.67 31.33
CA GLY A 258 -29.11 -19.96 31.23
C GLY A 258 -28.95 -18.76 32.15
N ARG A 259 -29.93 -18.46 33.01
CA ARG A 259 -29.83 -17.35 33.98
C ARG A 259 -28.84 -17.64 35.11
N VAL A 260 -28.64 -18.91 35.46
CA VAL A 260 -27.69 -19.33 36.50
C VAL A 260 -26.79 -20.46 35.97
N VAL A 261 -25.48 -20.29 36.09
CA VAL A 261 -24.48 -21.20 35.50
C VAL A 261 -23.43 -21.59 36.54
N CYS A 262 -23.18 -22.89 36.70
CA CYS A 262 -22.14 -23.39 37.60
C CYS A 262 -20.87 -23.71 36.81
N LEU A 263 -19.75 -23.13 37.24
CA LEU A 263 -18.45 -23.20 36.56
C LEU A 263 -17.47 -24.17 37.23
N SER A 264 -16.45 -24.54 36.47
CA SER A 264 -15.25 -25.24 36.94
C SER A 264 -14.00 -24.65 36.32
N ILE A 265 -12.91 -24.65 37.09
CA ILE A 265 -11.55 -24.39 36.60
C ILE A 265 -10.60 -25.55 36.90
N ASP A 266 -11.14 -26.74 37.25
CA ASP A 266 -10.29 -27.92 37.47
C ASP A 266 -9.61 -28.31 36.15
N ARG A 267 -8.28 -28.42 36.20
CA ARG A 267 -7.45 -28.66 35.01
C ARG A 267 -7.80 -29.97 34.30
N SER A 268 -8.31 -30.97 35.04
CA SER A 268 -8.69 -32.28 34.51
C SER A 268 -10.01 -32.20 33.74
N GLU A 269 -11.02 -31.54 34.33
CA GLU A 269 -12.32 -31.30 33.67
C GLU A 269 -12.15 -30.42 32.42
N VAL A 270 -11.36 -29.35 32.54
CA VAL A 270 -11.07 -28.42 31.44
C VAL A 270 -10.28 -29.11 30.32
N ALA A 271 -9.26 -29.92 30.63
CA ALA A 271 -8.49 -30.67 29.63
C ALA A 271 -9.28 -31.80 28.94
N ALA A 272 -10.26 -32.38 29.62
CA ALA A 272 -11.17 -33.39 29.05
C ALA A 272 -12.27 -32.79 28.16
N SER A 273 -12.49 -31.47 28.20
CA SER A 273 -13.55 -30.82 27.42
C SER A 273 -13.32 -30.92 25.90
N ILE A 274 -14.36 -31.38 25.19
CA ILE A 274 -14.40 -31.49 23.73
C ILE A 274 -15.79 -31.03 23.28
N ALA A 275 -15.85 -30.13 22.30
CA ALA A 275 -17.08 -29.67 21.68
C ALA A 275 -17.75 -30.79 20.86
N THR A 276 -19.05 -30.97 21.07
CA THR A 276 -19.88 -32.00 20.44
C THR A 276 -21.12 -31.39 19.78
N GLU A 277 -21.73 -32.13 18.86
CA GLU A 277 -22.91 -31.67 18.11
C GLU A 277 -24.14 -31.42 19.00
N ARG A 278 -24.16 -31.96 20.23
CA ARG A 278 -25.24 -31.78 21.23
C ARG A 278 -25.38 -30.35 21.77
N GLN A 279 -24.41 -29.47 21.51
CA GLN A 279 -24.32 -28.14 22.10
C GLN A 279 -24.73 -27.01 21.12
N ASN A 280 -25.36 -27.35 19.98
CA ASN A 280 -25.95 -26.40 19.02
C ASN A 280 -25.02 -25.21 18.68
N TRP A 281 -23.83 -25.52 18.18
CA TRP A 281 -22.85 -24.52 17.81
C TRP A 281 -23.35 -23.61 16.66
N THR A 282 -22.78 -22.42 16.59
CA THR A 282 -22.99 -21.35 15.60
C THR A 282 -21.66 -20.62 15.41
N LEU A 283 -21.53 -19.78 14.39
CA LEU A 283 -20.32 -18.96 14.24
C LEU A 283 -20.11 -17.97 15.41
N SER A 284 -21.18 -17.62 16.15
CA SER A 284 -21.13 -16.66 17.26
C SER A 284 -20.81 -17.28 18.62
N ASN A 285 -20.96 -18.61 18.78
CA ASN A 285 -20.58 -19.33 19.99
C ASN A 285 -19.31 -20.20 19.82
N LEU A 286 -18.77 -20.33 18.61
CA LEU A 286 -17.51 -21.02 18.33
C LEU A 286 -16.30 -20.15 18.75
N LEU A 287 -15.98 -20.14 20.04
CA LEU A 287 -14.86 -19.37 20.58
C LEU A 287 -13.49 -20.05 20.35
N PRO A 288 -12.38 -19.29 20.31
CA PRO A 288 -11.04 -19.85 20.35
C PRO A 288 -10.79 -20.69 21.63
N GLY A 289 -9.85 -21.63 21.57
CA GLY A 289 -9.55 -22.56 22.68
C GLY A 289 -10.54 -23.73 22.82
N LEU A 290 -11.56 -23.84 21.96
CA LEU A 290 -12.43 -25.03 21.92
C LEU A 290 -11.75 -26.18 21.17
N VAL A 291 -11.71 -27.37 21.79
CA VAL A 291 -11.21 -28.60 21.13
C VAL A 291 -12.37 -29.30 20.42
N VAL A 292 -12.21 -29.57 19.12
CA VAL A 292 -13.18 -30.26 18.25
C VAL A 292 -12.60 -31.57 17.71
N LYS A 293 -13.48 -32.51 17.34
CA LYS A 293 -13.12 -33.60 16.42
C LYS A 293 -13.33 -33.12 14.99
N ALA A 294 -12.32 -33.25 14.15
CA ALA A 294 -12.31 -32.76 12.78
C ALA A 294 -11.86 -33.85 11.79
N ARG A 295 -12.34 -33.80 10.55
CA ARG A 295 -12.04 -34.74 9.47
C ARG A 295 -11.23 -34.04 8.38
N VAL A 296 -10.12 -34.64 7.96
CA VAL A 296 -9.27 -34.12 6.86
C VAL A 296 -10.02 -34.23 5.52
N GLN A 297 -10.22 -33.10 4.83
CA GLN A 297 -10.75 -33.10 3.47
C GLN A 297 -9.64 -33.03 2.42
N LYS A 298 -8.63 -32.17 2.63
CA LYS A 298 -7.55 -31.93 1.67
C LYS A 298 -6.28 -31.49 2.39
N VAL A 299 -5.17 -32.14 2.08
CA VAL A 299 -3.82 -31.73 2.49
C VAL A 299 -3.15 -30.99 1.33
N ALA A 300 -2.36 -29.96 1.62
CA ALA A 300 -1.60 -29.18 0.67
C ALA A 300 -0.26 -28.70 1.29
N PRO A 301 0.73 -28.26 0.50
CA PRO A 301 2.07 -27.94 1.03
C PRO A 301 2.15 -26.80 2.05
N LEU A 302 1.13 -25.92 2.10
CA LEU A 302 1.06 -24.78 3.03
C LEU A 302 0.05 -24.98 4.18
N GLY A 303 -0.60 -26.15 4.25
CA GLY A 303 -1.62 -26.43 5.25
C GLY A 303 -2.71 -27.40 4.76
N MET A 304 -3.74 -27.62 5.58
CA MET A 304 -4.85 -28.53 5.27
C MET A 304 -6.22 -27.91 5.54
N LYS A 305 -7.23 -28.45 4.84
CA LYS A 305 -8.65 -28.16 5.02
C LYS A 305 -9.32 -29.30 5.81
N LEU A 306 -10.02 -28.93 6.88
CA LEU A 306 -10.75 -29.81 7.79
C LEU A 306 -12.25 -29.49 7.76
N THR A 307 -13.11 -30.47 8.06
CA THR A 307 -14.50 -30.22 8.48
C THR A 307 -14.77 -30.74 9.89
N PHE A 308 -15.64 -30.06 10.64
CA PHE A 308 -15.93 -30.40 12.04
C PHE A 308 -17.38 -30.00 12.41
N LEU A 309 -17.93 -30.62 13.45
CA LEU A 309 -19.32 -30.41 13.92
C LEU A 309 -20.33 -30.42 12.76
N SER A 310 -20.31 -31.52 11.99
CA SER A 310 -21.06 -31.80 10.75
C SER A 310 -20.90 -30.83 9.55
N TYR A 311 -20.82 -29.51 9.76
CA TYR A 311 -20.98 -28.50 8.70
C TYR A 311 -19.95 -27.36 8.70
N PHE A 312 -19.16 -27.17 9.77
CA PHE A 312 -18.11 -26.15 9.74
C PHE A 312 -16.89 -26.60 8.93
N THR A 313 -16.24 -25.62 8.30
CA THR A 313 -14.98 -25.77 7.59
C THR A 313 -13.88 -25.03 8.36
N GLY A 314 -12.73 -25.69 8.57
CA GLY A 314 -11.56 -25.12 9.22
C GLY A 314 -10.30 -25.24 8.36
N ILE A 315 -9.36 -24.32 8.54
CA ILE A 315 -8.04 -24.32 7.90
C ILE A 315 -6.97 -24.46 8.98
N VAL A 316 -6.00 -25.34 8.76
CA VAL A 316 -4.74 -25.41 9.53
C VAL A 316 -3.62 -25.00 8.59
N ASP A 317 -2.84 -23.99 8.95
CA ASP A 317 -1.61 -23.65 8.21
C ASP A 317 -0.42 -24.49 8.69
N PHE A 318 0.66 -24.54 7.90
CA PHE A 318 1.82 -25.41 8.16
C PHE A 318 2.47 -25.21 9.53
N MET A 319 2.45 -23.99 10.10
CA MET A 319 2.99 -23.70 11.43
C MET A 319 2.15 -24.31 12.56
N HIS A 320 0.89 -24.63 12.27
CA HIS A 320 -0.08 -25.15 13.24
C HIS A 320 -0.42 -26.64 13.03
N MET A 321 0.32 -27.35 12.17
CA MET A 321 0.30 -28.82 12.02
C MET A 321 1.20 -29.50 13.07
N ASP A 322 0.92 -30.76 13.42
CA ASP A 322 1.80 -31.57 14.27
C ASP A 322 3.09 -31.92 13.49
N PRO A 323 4.29 -31.50 13.96
CA PRO A 323 5.53 -31.68 13.20
C PRO A 323 5.88 -33.15 12.99
N GLU A 324 5.65 -34.01 13.99
CA GLU A 324 5.94 -35.45 13.94
C GLU A 324 5.06 -36.19 12.92
N LYS A 325 3.88 -35.64 12.60
CA LYS A 325 2.84 -36.28 11.78
C LYS A 325 2.58 -35.52 10.48
N SER A 326 3.32 -34.44 10.24
CA SER A 326 3.18 -33.49 9.13
C SER A 326 3.03 -34.14 7.74
N MET A 327 3.75 -35.23 7.49
CA MET A 327 3.71 -36.01 6.24
C MET A 327 2.77 -37.23 6.24
N SER A 328 2.14 -37.56 7.38
CA SER A 328 1.33 -38.78 7.57
C SER A 328 -0.19 -38.57 7.50
N TYR A 329 -0.65 -37.33 7.26
CA TYR A 329 -2.08 -37.02 7.24
C TYR A 329 -2.76 -37.50 5.96
N SER A 330 -3.69 -38.45 6.08
CA SER A 330 -4.51 -38.89 4.95
C SER A 330 -5.81 -38.08 4.82
N PRO A 331 -6.40 -37.98 3.61
CA PRO A 331 -7.81 -37.65 3.47
C PRO A 331 -8.69 -38.56 4.35
N ASP A 332 -9.84 -38.05 4.76
CA ASP A 332 -10.85 -38.69 5.63
C ASP A 332 -10.39 -39.10 7.05
N GLN A 333 -9.12 -38.88 7.41
CA GLN A 333 -8.62 -39.10 8.77
C GLN A 333 -9.36 -38.19 9.77
N VAL A 334 -9.75 -38.75 10.92
CA VAL A 334 -10.32 -37.99 12.03
C VAL A 334 -9.22 -37.63 13.03
N VAL A 335 -9.10 -36.34 13.32
CA VAL A 335 -8.09 -35.74 14.22
C VAL A 335 -8.77 -34.91 15.31
N LYS A 336 -8.08 -34.70 16.44
CA LYS A 336 -8.43 -33.60 17.36
C LYS A 336 -7.82 -32.31 16.80
N ALA A 337 -8.55 -31.21 16.91
CA ALA A 337 -8.06 -29.87 16.57
C ALA A 337 -8.58 -28.83 17.56
N CYS A 338 -7.81 -27.78 17.83
CA CYS A 338 -8.26 -26.64 18.65
C CYS A 338 -8.62 -25.45 17.76
N VAL A 339 -9.72 -24.75 18.06
CA VAL A 339 -10.06 -23.47 17.42
C VAL A 339 -9.02 -22.42 17.81
N LEU A 340 -8.37 -21.83 16.81
CA LEU A 340 -7.27 -20.88 16.96
C LEU A 340 -7.72 -19.44 16.70
N SER A 341 -8.57 -19.24 15.68
CA SER A 341 -9.20 -17.94 15.42
C SER A 341 -10.51 -18.08 14.64
N VAL A 342 -11.45 -17.16 14.83
CA VAL A 342 -12.68 -17.05 14.02
C VAL A 342 -12.79 -15.63 13.46
N HIS A 343 -12.91 -15.53 12.14
CA HIS A 343 -13.02 -14.27 11.42
C HIS A 343 -14.50 -13.88 11.22
N PRO A 344 -14.94 -12.67 11.62
CA PRO A 344 -16.36 -12.33 11.73
C PRO A 344 -17.09 -12.28 10.38
N THR A 345 -16.50 -11.61 9.38
CA THR A 345 -17.15 -11.40 8.07
C THR A 345 -16.96 -12.58 7.11
N SER A 346 -15.73 -13.03 6.89
CA SER A 346 -15.40 -14.14 5.98
C SER A 346 -15.78 -15.53 6.51
N ARG A 347 -16.19 -15.63 7.78
CA ARG A 347 -16.52 -16.89 8.48
C ARG A 347 -15.38 -17.91 8.54
N ALA A 348 -14.16 -17.49 8.24
CA ALA A 348 -12.98 -18.34 8.25
C ALA A 348 -12.63 -18.78 9.68
N VAL A 349 -12.61 -20.09 9.91
CA VAL A 349 -12.10 -20.69 11.15
C VAL A 349 -10.69 -21.21 10.91
N ARG A 350 -9.71 -20.72 11.69
CA ARG A 350 -8.40 -21.37 11.79
C ARG A 350 -8.38 -22.35 12.94
N LEU A 351 -7.75 -23.48 12.72
CA LEU A 351 -7.56 -24.56 13.69
C LEU A 351 -6.07 -24.83 13.89
N THR A 352 -5.70 -25.50 14.99
CA THR A 352 -4.36 -26.05 15.20
C THR A 352 -4.41 -27.50 15.66
N LEU A 353 -3.41 -28.26 15.20
CA LEU A 353 -3.17 -29.67 15.52
C LEU A 353 -1.98 -29.86 16.47
N LEU A 354 -1.30 -28.77 16.89
CA LEU A 354 -0.14 -28.81 17.76
C LEU A 354 -0.50 -29.43 19.14
N PRO A 355 0.17 -30.50 19.60
CA PRO A 355 -0.20 -31.23 20.83
C PRO A 355 -0.45 -30.39 22.11
N PRO A 356 0.29 -29.29 22.39
CA PRO A 356 0.02 -28.45 23.57
C PRO A 356 -1.38 -27.82 23.59
N PHE A 357 -1.99 -27.62 22.41
CA PHE A 357 -3.32 -26.99 22.26
C PHE A 357 -4.46 -28.01 22.15
N LEU A 358 -4.18 -29.32 22.01
CA LEU A 358 -5.20 -30.38 21.84
C LEU A 358 -5.93 -30.77 23.13
N HIS A 359 -5.66 -30.05 24.23
CA HIS A 359 -6.26 -30.20 25.55
C HIS A 359 -6.76 -28.84 26.00
N GLY A 360 -8.02 -28.74 26.44
CA GLY A 360 -8.56 -27.48 26.97
C GLY A 360 -7.70 -26.97 28.14
N GLY A 361 -7.37 -25.68 28.16
CA GLY A 361 -6.50 -25.11 29.19
C GLY A 361 -5.05 -25.65 29.19
N GLY A 362 -4.61 -26.32 28.12
CA GLY A 362 -3.20 -26.62 27.90
C GLY A 362 -2.37 -25.34 27.80
N ALA A 363 -1.20 -25.33 28.45
CA ALA A 363 -0.24 -24.24 28.31
C ALA A 363 0.84 -24.66 27.31
N PRO A 364 1.30 -23.76 26.41
CA PRO A 364 2.49 -24.02 25.61
C PRO A 364 3.71 -24.22 26.53
N ARG A 365 4.69 -25.02 26.08
CA ARG A 365 5.97 -25.12 26.79
C ARG A 365 6.61 -23.72 26.82
N GLN A 366 6.83 -23.18 28.02
CA GLN A 366 7.68 -22.01 28.19
C GLN A 366 9.11 -22.40 27.80
N LEU A 367 9.73 -21.61 26.91
CA LEU A 367 11.19 -21.61 26.77
C LEU A 367 11.79 -21.05 28.07
N PRO A 368 12.93 -21.57 28.57
CA PRO A 368 13.59 -21.01 29.73
C PRO A 368 14.03 -19.57 29.44
N GLY A 369 13.57 -18.62 30.26
CA GLY A 369 13.73 -17.18 30.01
C GLY A 369 15.18 -16.69 29.87
N GLN A 370 16.15 -17.49 30.30
CA GLN A 370 17.59 -17.25 30.20
C GLN A 370 18.12 -17.13 28.76
N ARG A 371 17.35 -17.55 27.73
CA ARG A 371 17.70 -17.35 26.31
C ARG A 371 17.13 -16.09 25.65
N MET A 372 16.34 -15.26 26.37
CA MET A 372 15.82 -14.01 25.79
C MET A 372 16.95 -13.00 25.53
N GLY A 373 17.26 -12.76 24.25
CA GLY A 373 18.37 -11.90 23.82
C GLY A 373 19.72 -12.61 23.69
N ALA A 374 19.78 -13.94 23.88
CA ALA A 374 20.97 -14.73 23.60
C ALA A 374 21.17 -14.91 22.08
N VAL A 375 22.42 -14.83 21.63
CA VAL A 375 22.83 -15.21 20.27
C VAL A 375 22.99 -16.73 20.21
N LEU A 376 22.61 -17.33 19.08
CA LEU A 376 22.73 -18.77 18.81
C LEU A 376 23.52 -18.93 17.51
N GLU A 377 24.78 -19.35 17.62
CA GLU A 377 25.75 -19.20 16.52
C GLU A 377 25.64 -20.30 15.44
N GLU A 378 25.04 -21.46 15.76
CA GLU A 378 24.96 -22.63 14.85
C GLU A 378 23.53 -23.23 14.71
N ALA A 379 22.48 -22.40 14.84
CA ALA A 379 21.08 -22.87 14.77
C ALA A 379 20.72 -23.54 13.43
N THR A 380 20.30 -24.81 13.47
CA THR A 380 20.08 -25.63 12.27
C THR A 380 18.76 -25.30 11.58
N VAL A 381 18.78 -24.86 10.31
CA VAL A 381 17.57 -24.56 9.54
C VAL A 381 16.88 -25.85 9.06
N LYS A 382 15.68 -26.14 9.57
CA LYS A 382 14.84 -27.26 9.09
C LYS A 382 13.95 -26.93 7.91
N ALA A 383 13.48 -25.68 7.80
CA ALA A 383 12.68 -25.24 6.65
C ALA A 383 12.83 -23.74 6.40
N PHE A 384 12.84 -23.34 5.12
CA PHE A 384 12.86 -21.94 4.70
C PHE A 384 11.65 -21.61 3.83
N TYR A 385 10.81 -20.70 4.32
CA TYR A 385 9.61 -20.23 3.63
C TYR A 385 9.85 -18.81 3.14
N LYS A 386 10.21 -18.67 1.85
CA LYS A 386 10.70 -17.43 1.21
C LYS A 386 9.86 -16.16 1.46
N GLN A 387 8.57 -16.28 1.77
CA GLN A 387 7.66 -15.16 2.04
C GLN A 387 7.27 -14.99 3.52
N PHE A 388 7.70 -15.89 4.42
CA PHE A 388 7.20 -15.94 5.80
C PHE A 388 8.31 -15.99 6.86
N GLY A 389 9.37 -16.79 6.67
CA GLY A 389 10.39 -16.99 7.70
C GLY A 389 11.19 -18.28 7.56
N ALA A 390 12.13 -18.48 8.49
CA ALA A 390 12.91 -19.69 8.64
C ALA A 390 12.50 -20.43 9.93
N LEU A 391 12.39 -21.75 9.85
CA LEU A 391 12.20 -22.65 10.99
C LEU A 391 13.55 -23.28 11.34
N PHE A 392 14.01 -23.04 12.55
CA PHE A 392 15.25 -23.55 13.12
C PHE A 392 14.95 -24.65 14.13
N GLU A 393 15.86 -25.60 14.27
CA GLU A 393 15.99 -26.46 15.44
C GLU A 393 17.05 -25.88 16.38
N LEU A 394 16.68 -25.76 17.65
CA LEU A 394 17.59 -25.43 18.74
C LEU A 394 18.29 -26.70 19.25
N ASP A 395 19.42 -26.52 19.93
CA ASP A 395 20.25 -27.58 20.53
C ASP A 395 19.52 -28.51 21.53
N ASP A 396 18.32 -28.14 21.99
CA ASP A 396 17.43 -28.97 22.82
C ASP A 396 16.30 -29.67 22.04
N GLY A 397 16.33 -29.62 20.71
CA GLY A 397 15.30 -30.16 19.81
C GLY A 397 14.04 -29.30 19.68
N THR A 398 13.98 -28.11 20.29
CA THR A 398 12.83 -27.21 20.14
C THR A 398 12.85 -26.50 18.79
N LEU A 399 11.70 -26.42 18.14
CA LEU A 399 11.55 -25.68 16.88
C LEU A 399 11.27 -24.19 17.16
N ALA A 400 12.14 -23.32 16.64
CA ALA A 400 12.01 -21.86 16.72
C ALA A 400 11.75 -21.27 15.33
N PHE A 401 10.89 -20.25 15.22
CA PHE A 401 10.56 -19.62 13.94
C PHE A 401 11.00 -18.15 13.92
N ALA A 402 12.02 -17.83 13.11
CA ALA A 402 12.36 -16.45 12.82
C ALA A 402 11.57 -15.99 11.59
N ARG A 403 10.59 -15.12 11.83
CA ARG A 403 9.90 -14.38 10.78
C ARG A 403 10.89 -13.44 10.08
N VAL A 404 10.78 -13.26 8.77
CA VAL A 404 11.50 -12.17 8.09
C VAL A 404 10.88 -10.84 8.52
N ILE A 405 11.67 -9.98 9.15
CA ILE A 405 11.27 -8.61 9.56
C ILE A 405 12.25 -7.65 8.88
N GLU A 406 11.73 -6.56 8.32
CA GLU A 406 12.54 -5.51 7.66
C GLU A 406 13.32 -4.63 8.65
N ALA A 407 13.03 -4.75 9.95
CA ALA A 407 13.63 -3.96 11.02
C ALA A 407 14.86 -4.66 11.61
N ARG A 408 16.00 -3.96 11.61
CA ARG A 408 17.24 -4.40 12.25
C ARG A 408 17.12 -4.28 13.78
N PHE A 409 17.40 -5.36 14.50
CA PHE A 409 17.75 -5.29 15.92
C PHE A 409 19.21 -4.79 16.03
N LEU A 410 19.53 -4.01 17.05
CA LEU A 410 20.86 -3.39 17.24
C LEU A 410 21.27 -3.47 18.71
N GLN A 411 22.52 -3.86 18.95
CA GLN A 411 23.25 -3.79 20.21
C GLN A 411 24.30 -2.67 20.17
N TYR A 412 24.92 -2.35 21.32
CA TYR A 412 26.02 -1.37 21.35
C TYR A 412 27.25 -1.81 20.54
N GLN A 413 27.44 -3.11 20.32
CA GLN A 413 28.53 -3.67 19.50
C GLN A 413 28.29 -3.52 17.99
N ASP A 414 27.03 -3.39 17.56
CA ASP A 414 26.68 -3.20 16.14
C ASP A 414 26.87 -1.75 15.67
N ILE A 415 27.12 -0.81 16.59
CA ILE A 415 27.13 0.64 16.35
C ILE A 415 28.57 1.16 16.39
N HIS A 416 29.09 1.52 15.22
CA HIS A 416 30.48 1.93 15.01
C HIS A 416 30.60 3.47 14.98
N THR A 417 31.80 3.99 15.28
CA THR A 417 32.07 5.43 15.17
C THR A 417 31.96 5.88 13.72
N GLY A 418 31.14 6.91 13.47
CA GLY A 418 30.83 7.37 12.12
C GLY A 418 29.53 6.84 11.52
N ASP A 419 28.85 5.87 12.14
CA ASP A 419 27.55 5.38 11.66
C ASP A 419 26.46 6.45 11.75
N VAL A 420 25.51 6.42 10.81
CA VAL A 420 24.31 7.28 10.83
C VAL A 420 23.12 6.47 11.35
N VAL A 421 22.60 6.86 12.51
CA VAL A 421 21.52 6.19 13.24
C VAL A 421 20.31 7.11 13.39
N GLN A 422 19.11 6.53 13.33
CA GLN A 422 17.87 7.23 13.68
C GLN A 422 17.56 7.01 15.17
N GLY A 423 16.91 7.97 15.80
CA GLY A 423 16.49 7.83 17.18
C GLY A 423 15.50 8.89 17.64
N LYS A 424 14.82 8.61 18.76
CA LYS A 424 13.72 9.40 19.29
C LYS A 424 14.16 10.22 20.51
N VAL A 425 13.81 11.50 20.55
CA VAL A 425 14.19 12.42 21.63
C VAL A 425 13.50 12.01 22.94
N LEU A 426 14.30 11.72 23.98
CA LEU A 426 13.81 11.34 25.32
C LEU A 426 13.74 12.53 26.29
N SER A 427 14.78 13.36 26.32
CA SER A 427 14.82 14.55 27.19
C SER A 427 15.86 15.56 26.73
N LEU A 428 15.61 16.83 27.04
CA LEU A 428 16.57 17.92 26.92
C LEU A 428 17.15 18.24 28.30
N LYS A 429 18.47 18.44 28.38
CA LYS A 429 19.21 18.81 29.60
C LYS A 429 20.27 19.86 29.25
N PRO A 430 20.75 20.68 30.20
CA PRO A 430 21.77 21.71 29.91
C PRO A 430 23.06 21.17 29.26
N ILE A 431 23.44 19.93 29.57
CA ILE A 431 24.60 19.24 28.98
C ILE A 431 24.37 18.75 27.54
N GLY A 432 23.11 18.55 27.13
CA GLY A 432 22.75 17.95 25.84
C GLY A 432 21.40 17.25 25.82
N MET A 433 21.04 16.71 24.65
CA MET A 433 19.79 15.99 24.40
C MET A 433 20.01 14.48 24.48
N GLN A 434 19.14 13.76 25.20
CA GLN A 434 19.15 12.29 25.22
C GLN A 434 18.24 11.73 24.11
N VAL A 435 18.76 10.75 23.36
CA VAL A 435 18.09 10.14 22.21
C VAL A 435 18.07 8.61 22.38
N LYS A 436 16.92 7.97 22.20
CA LYS A 436 16.78 6.51 22.14
C LYS A 436 17.03 6.03 20.70
N VAL A 437 18.06 5.23 20.48
CA VAL A 437 18.41 4.69 19.15
C VAL A 437 17.75 3.32 18.92
N ALA A 438 17.72 2.48 19.96
CA ALA A 438 17.07 1.18 19.95
C ALA A 438 16.53 0.86 21.35
N ASP A 439 15.87 -0.28 21.53
CA ASP A 439 15.52 -0.76 22.86
C ASP A 439 16.78 -1.07 23.68
N GLY A 440 16.88 -0.47 24.87
CA GLY A 440 18.10 -0.50 25.70
C GLY A 440 19.19 0.52 25.32
N ILE A 441 19.24 1.03 24.08
CA ILE A 441 20.31 1.93 23.61
C ILE A 441 19.91 3.40 23.71
N ARG A 442 20.70 4.17 24.47
CA ARG A 442 20.53 5.61 24.66
C ARG A 442 21.83 6.34 24.34
N GLY A 443 21.76 7.34 23.46
CA GLY A 443 22.85 8.26 23.16
C GLY A 443 22.63 9.65 23.74
N LEU A 444 23.73 10.40 23.89
CA LEU A 444 23.74 11.81 24.27
C LEU A 444 24.24 12.65 23.08
N VAL A 445 23.48 13.67 22.68
CA VAL A 445 23.94 14.73 21.77
C VAL A 445 24.37 15.93 22.62
N PRO A 446 25.67 16.25 22.73
CA PRO A 446 26.12 17.42 23.48
C PRO A 446 25.53 18.73 22.94
N SER A 447 25.39 19.75 23.80
CA SER A 447 24.82 21.06 23.42
C SER A 447 25.44 21.67 22.16
N LEU A 448 26.78 21.64 22.04
CA LEU A 448 27.53 22.11 20.86
C LEU A 448 27.19 21.34 19.56
N HIS A 449 26.62 20.13 19.64
CA HIS A 449 26.34 19.25 18.50
C HIS A 449 24.85 19.18 18.11
N LEU A 450 23.98 19.97 18.74
CA LEU A 450 22.54 20.05 18.40
C LEU A 450 22.26 20.69 17.02
N SER A 451 23.19 21.52 16.52
CA SER A 451 23.28 21.92 15.11
C SER A 451 24.61 22.58 14.79
N ASP A 452 24.82 22.83 13.50
CA ASP A 452 25.94 23.57 12.93
C ASP A 452 26.00 25.01 13.52
N VAL A 453 24.84 25.65 13.67
CA VAL A 453 24.67 26.93 14.39
C VAL A 453 24.37 26.68 15.87
N ILE A 454 24.98 27.49 16.75
CA ILE A 454 24.79 27.48 18.20
C ILE A 454 23.36 27.93 18.55
N LEU A 455 22.62 27.07 19.25
CA LEU A 455 21.23 27.34 19.66
C LEU A 455 21.18 27.96 21.06
N LYS A 456 20.62 29.17 21.18
CA LYS A 456 20.35 29.80 22.50
C LYS A 456 19.18 29.16 23.26
N GLN A 457 18.25 28.51 22.55
CA GLN A 457 17.09 27.81 23.13
C GLN A 457 16.80 26.54 22.31
N PRO A 458 17.30 25.35 22.71
CA PRO A 458 17.11 24.11 21.94
C PRO A 458 15.67 23.58 21.96
N GLU A 459 14.93 23.85 23.04
CA GLU A 459 13.52 23.47 23.24
C GLU A 459 12.56 24.02 22.17
N LYS A 460 12.93 25.12 21.49
CA LYS A 460 12.15 25.69 20.38
C LYS A 460 12.32 24.94 19.05
N LYS A 461 13.23 23.96 18.99
CA LYS A 461 13.62 23.24 17.76
C LYS A 461 13.44 21.73 17.88
N TYR A 462 13.49 21.19 19.09
CA TYR A 462 13.33 19.77 19.37
C TYR A 462 12.34 19.57 20.53
N ASN A 463 11.31 18.77 20.29
CA ASN A 463 10.32 18.37 21.28
C ASN A 463 10.66 16.96 21.81
N ILE A 464 10.14 16.62 22.99
CA ILE A 464 10.22 15.25 23.51
C ILE A 464 9.31 14.37 22.64
N GLY A 465 9.87 13.29 22.09
CA GLY A 465 9.18 12.43 21.13
C GLY A 465 9.50 12.70 19.66
N ASP A 466 10.24 13.77 19.30
CA ASP A 466 10.66 13.99 17.91
C ASP A 466 11.65 12.91 17.45
N GLU A 467 11.64 12.60 16.14
CA GLU A 467 12.62 11.68 15.53
C GLU A 467 13.75 12.46 14.84
N VAL A 468 14.99 12.03 15.10
CA VAL A 468 16.20 12.71 14.60
C VAL A 468 17.16 11.72 13.94
N LYS A 469 17.77 12.15 12.83
CA LYS A 469 18.92 11.48 12.21
C LYS A 469 20.20 12.02 12.84
N CYS A 470 20.97 11.14 13.47
CA CYS A 470 22.21 11.46 14.18
C CYS A 470 23.37 10.64 13.62
N ARG A 471 24.60 11.14 13.78
CA ARG A 471 25.82 10.39 13.47
C ARG A 471 26.60 10.10 14.75
N VAL A 472 27.21 8.92 14.85
CA VAL A 472 27.96 8.48 16.03
C VAL A 472 29.31 9.17 16.08
N LEU A 473 29.58 9.94 17.14
CA LEU A 473 30.89 10.56 17.40
C LEU A 473 31.83 9.63 18.17
N GLU A 474 31.28 8.92 19.15
CA GLU A 474 32.01 8.06 20.09
C GLU A 474 31.06 6.94 20.53
N CYS A 475 31.53 5.68 20.51
CA CYS A 475 30.80 4.54 21.05
C CYS A 475 31.73 3.73 21.96
N ASN A 476 31.33 3.55 23.22
CA ASN A 476 32.00 2.67 24.16
C ASN A 476 30.96 1.66 24.68
N PRO A 477 31.01 0.39 24.20
CA PRO A 477 30.04 -0.64 24.59
C PRO A 477 30.09 -1.01 26.08
N GLU A 478 31.28 -1.08 26.68
CA GLU A 478 31.48 -1.47 28.09
C GLU A 478 30.81 -0.47 29.04
N GLY A 479 31.10 0.82 28.85
CA GLY A 479 30.49 1.93 29.60
C GLY A 479 29.07 2.27 29.18
N LYS A 480 28.50 1.56 28.18
CA LYS A 480 27.19 1.85 27.54
C LYS A 480 27.04 3.32 27.12
N LYS A 481 28.15 3.95 26.75
CA LYS A 481 28.28 5.38 26.44
C LYS A 481 28.27 5.56 24.94
N LEU A 482 27.26 6.28 24.43
CA LEU A 482 27.12 6.61 23.02
C LEU A 482 26.98 8.13 22.89
N ILE A 483 27.94 8.79 22.21
CA ILE A 483 27.87 10.22 21.89
C ILE A 483 27.48 10.39 20.42
N LEU A 484 26.49 11.24 20.18
CA LEU A 484 25.88 11.49 18.87
C LEU A 484 26.03 12.96 18.45
N THR A 485 25.98 13.23 17.15
CA THR A 485 25.91 14.58 16.57
C THR A 485 24.67 14.77 15.70
N LEU A 486 24.10 15.98 15.75
CA LEU A 486 22.99 16.45 14.90
C LEU A 486 23.41 17.64 14.01
N LYS A 487 24.71 17.96 13.96
CA LYS A 487 25.27 18.89 12.96
C LYS A 487 25.04 18.30 11.56
N LYS A 488 24.28 18.99 10.72
CA LYS A 488 23.92 18.54 9.36
C LYS A 488 25.16 18.28 8.51
N SER A 489 26.15 19.16 8.62
CA SER A 489 27.47 19.03 7.97
C SER A 489 28.15 17.68 8.23
N LEU A 490 28.05 17.13 9.46
CA LEU A 490 28.62 15.83 9.81
C LEU A 490 27.67 14.68 9.47
N VAL A 491 26.37 14.82 9.73
CA VAL A 491 25.35 13.78 9.48
C VAL A 491 25.19 13.48 7.98
N GLN A 492 25.29 14.49 7.11
CA GLN A 492 25.15 14.36 5.66
C GLN A 492 26.50 14.19 4.93
N SER A 493 27.63 14.16 5.65
CA SER A 493 28.96 14.11 5.03
C SER A 493 29.24 12.79 4.31
N LYS A 494 29.61 12.89 3.03
CA LYS A 494 30.12 11.78 2.20
C LYS A 494 31.64 11.55 2.36
N LEU A 495 32.37 12.39 3.11
CA LEU A 495 33.82 12.24 3.36
C LEU A 495 34.17 11.11 4.35
N PRO A 496 35.40 10.56 4.29
CA PRO A 496 35.88 9.54 5.22
C PRO A 496 35.89 10.02 6.67
N VAL A 497 35.45 9.14 7.57
CA VAL A 497 35.40 9.33 9.02
C VAL A 497 36.81 9.15 9.57
N LEU A 498 37.38 10.20 10.17
CA LEU A 498 38.66 10.08 10.87
C LEU A 498 38.42 9.74 12.35
N SER A 499 38.69 8.48 12.72
CA SER A 499 38.50 7.94 14.08
C SER A 499 39.80 7.55 14.79
N ASN A 500 40.92 7.40 14.07
CA ASN A 500 42.22 7.06 14.64
C ASN A 500 43.33 7.87 13.96
N TYR A 501 44.48 8.03 14.62
CA TYR A 501 45.63 8.75 14.03
C TYR A 501 46.30 7.99 12.87
N GLU A 502 46.25 6.65 12.87
CA GLU A 502 46.86 5.82 11.82
C GLU A 502 46.14 5.95 10.46
N ASP A 503 44.84 6.25 10.49
CA ASP A 503 44.03 6.50 9.29
C ASP A 503 44.35 7.85 8.62
N ALA A 504 45.00 8.77 9.35
CA ALA A 504 45.27 10.15 8.92
C ALA A 504 46.45 10.26 7.92
N LYS A 505 46.24 9.77 6.70
CA LYS A 505 47.24 9.84 5.62
C LYS A 505 47.38 11.27 5.08
N PRO A 506 48.60 11.76 4.77
CA PRO A 506 48.79 13.05 4.10
C PRO A 506 47.97 13.15 2.81
N GLY A 507 47.35 14.31 2.58
CA GLY A 507 46.41 14.55 1.48
C GLY A 507 44.96 14.14 1.76
N LEU A 508 44.68 13.39 2.83
CA LEU A 508 43.31 13.02 3.21
C LEU A 508 42.47 14.28 3.53
N ILE A 509 41.33 14.44 2.85
CA ILE A 509 40.35 15.48 3.17
C ILE A 509 39.23 14.86 4.02
N THR A 510 38.88 15.49 5.13
CA THR A 510 37.79 15.06 6.03
C THR A 510 37.09 16.25 6.69
N HIS A 511 35.95 16.03 7.36
CA HIS A 511 35.26 17.04 8.15
C HIS A 511 35.67 16.94 9.62
N GLY A 512 36.19 18.03 10.18
CA GLY A 512 36.44 18.20 11.61
C GLY A 512 35.66 19.39 12.18
N PHE A 513 35.59 19.49 13.51
CA PHE A 513 35.00 20.64 14.18
C PHE A 513 35.99 21.36 15.08
N VAL A 514 35.96 22.69 15.07
CA VAL A 514 36.84 23.54 15.88
C VAL A 514 36.49 23.35 17.36
N VAL A 515 37.48 22.99 18.17
CA VAL A 515 37.36 22.93 19.64
C VAL A 515 37.69 24.29 20.25
N CYS A 516 38.79 24.92 19.81
CA CYS A 516 39.13 26.30 20.14
C CYS A 516 40.03 26.90 19.07
N ALA A 517 39.97 28.23 18.94
CA ALA A 517 40.89 29.04 18.14
C ALA A 517 41.82 29.83 19.07
N ARG A 518 43.10 29.98 18.69
CA ARG A 518 44.14 30.70 19.44
C ARG A 518 45.06 31.44 18.47
N GLU A 519 45.90 32.34 18.99
CA GLU A 519 46.81 33.17 18.18
C GLU A 519 47.71 32.38 17.20
N PHE A 520 48.10 31.15 17.57
CA PHE A 520 48.96 30.27 16.80
C PHE A 520 48.22 29.37 15.79
N GLY A 521 46.89 29.25 15.87
CA GLY A 521 46.10 28.35 15.02
C GLY A 521 44.80 27.86 15.66
N CYS A 522 44.11 26.97 14.96
CA CYS A 522 42.86 26.35 15.42
C CYS A 522 43.07 24.87 15.76
N ILE A 523 42.55 24.42 16.90
CA ILE A 523 42.50 23.01 17.26
C ILE A 523 41.19 22.43 16.75
N VAL A 524 41.28 21.42 15.91
CA VAL A 524 40.16 20.71 15.27
C VAL A 524 40.06 19.30 15.85
N LYS A 525 38.85 18.82 16.12
CA LYS A 525 38.55 17.49 16.63
C LYS A 525 37.68 16.71 15.64
N PHE A 526 37.83 15.40 15.66
CA PHE A 526 37.13 14.45 14.80
C PHE A 526 36.34 13.44 15.65
N TYR A 527 36.16 12.23 15.11
CA TYR A 527 35.50 11.12 15.79
C TYR A 527 36.48 10.50 16.82
N ASN A 528 35.94 9.81 17.82
CA ASN A 528 36.72 9.10 18.85
C ASN A 528 37.81 9.96 19.56
N ASP A 529 37.57 11.26 19.70
CA ASP A 529 38.46 12.25 20.33
C ASP A 529 39.86 12.47 19.69
N VAL A 530 40.05 12.05 18.43
CA VAL A 530 41.22 12.45 17.61
C VAL A 530 41.24 13.97 17.43
N LYS A 531 42.41 14.60 17.56
CA LYS A 531 42.62 16.06 17.48
C LYS A 531 43.76 16.41 16.52
N GLY A 532 43.68 17.56 15.88
CA GLY A 532 44.77 18.11 15.06
C GLY A 532 44.85 19.62 15.13
N LEU A 533 46.02 20.16 14.78
CA LEU A 533 46.32 21.59 14.76
C LEU A 533 46.35 22.09 13.31
N VAL A 534 45.60 23.16 13.05
CA VAL A 534 45.71 23.97 11.83
C VAL A 534 46.54 25.22 12.18
N PRO A 535 47.81 25.32 11.72
CA PRO A 535 48.65 26.50 11.99
C PRO A 535 48.06 27.76 11.36
N LYS A 536 48.37 28.94 11.94
CA LYS A 536 47.89 30.25 11.46
C LYS A 536 48.02 30.45 9.94
N ASN A 537 49.15 30.03 9.36
CA ASN A 537 49.46 30.17 7.95
C ASN A 537 48.56 29.33 7.02
N GLU A 538 47.86 28.32 7.56
CA GLU A 538 47.06 27.34 6.83
C GLU A 538 45.54 27.51 7.07
N LEU A 539 45.14 28.59 7.76
CA LEU A 539 43.73 28.92 8.06
C LEU A 539 42.97 29.50 6.85
N GLY A 540 43.65 29.90 5.77
CA GLY A 540 43.00 30.52 4.61
C GLY A 540 43.98 30.97 3.54
N SER A 541 43.47 31.40 2.39
CA SER A 541 44.29 31.96 1.29
C SER A 541 44.95 33.29 1.69
N GLU A 542 44.23 34.10 2.46
CA GLU A 542 44.69 35.39 2.99
C GLU A 542 45.19 35.25 4.45
N PRO A 543 46.14 36.10 4.90
CA PRO A 543 46.72 36.02 6.23
C PRO A 543 45.76 36.50 7.33
N ILE A 544 45.06 35.57 7.98
CA ILE A 544 44.14 35.85 9.09
C ILE A 544 44.92 36.30 10.34
N SER A 545 44.67 37.52 10.81
CA SER A 545 45.36 38.12 11.95
C SER A 545 44.89 37.59 13.31
N CYS A 546 43.57 37.42 13.49
CA CYS A 546 42.92 36.94 14.74
C CYS A 546 42.03 35.71 14.43
N PRO A 547 42.52 34.47 14.57
CA PRO A 547 41.74 33.26 14.24
C PRO A 547 40.43 33.15 15.02
N ASP A 548 40.48 33.50 16.30
CA ASP A 548 39.41 33.60 17.30
C ASP A 548 38.27 34.58 16.97
N LYS A 549 38.43 35.45 15.95
CA LYS A 549 37.35 36.31 15.41
C LYS A 549 36.71 35.75 14.15
N VAL A 550 37.33 34.75 13.52
CA VAL A 550 36.87 34.12 12.27
C VAL A 550 36.26 32.74 12.52
N PHE A 551 36.79 32.02 13.51
CA PHE A 551 36.38 30.65 13.84
C PHE A 551 35.82 30.54 15.25
N TYR A 552 34.68 29.85 15.40
CA TYR A 552 33.98 29.67 16.68
C TYR A 552 33.91 28.19 17.11
N GLU A 553 33.75 27.96 18.42
CA GLU A 553 33.70 26.60 18.98
C GLU A 553 32.49 25.81 18.45
N GLY A 554 32.75 24.59 17.99
CA GLY A 554 31.76 23.74 17.34
C GLY A 554 31.50 24.06 15.86
N GLN A 555 32.18 25.02 15.24
CA GLN A 555 32.12 25.22 13.79
C GLN A 555 32.72 24.00 13.06
N VAL A 556 31.99 23.43 12.08
CA VAL A 556 32.48 22.32 11.24
C VAL A 556 33.11 22.87 9.97
N LEU A 557 34.27 22.33 9.61
CA LEU A 557 35.05 22.73 8.45
C LEU A 557 35.61 21.49 7.73
N LYS A 558 35.80 21.60 6.41
CA LYS A 558 36.63 20.66 5.64
C LYS A 558 38.10 20.95 5.92
N VAL A 559 38.87 19.91 6.17
CA VAL A 559 40.30 20.02 6.48
C VAL A 559 41.09 18.98 5.72
N MET A 560 42.28 19.34 5.25
CA MET A 560 43.25 18.43 4.64
C MET A 560 44.32 18.05 5.66
N VAL A 561 44.66 16.77 5.75
CA VAL A 561 45.82 16.29 6.53
C VAL A 561 47.11 16.64 5.80
N LEU A 562 47.97 17.45 6.43
CA LEU A 562 49.32 17.75 5.93
C LEU A 562 50.35 16.72 6.41
N LYS A 563 50.28 16.34 7.69
CA LYS A 563 51.23 15.42 8.33
C LYS A 563 50.56 14.73 9.52
N CYS A 564 50.82 13.44 9.72
CA CYS A 564 50.46 12.74 10.95
C CYS A 564 51.70 12.09 11.58
N GLU A 565 51.74 12.08 12.90
CA GLU A 565 52.73 11.42 13.76
C GLU A 565 51.96 10.61 14.83
N PRO A 566 51.44 9.41 14.50
CA PRO A 566 50.51 8.67 15.38
C PRO A 566 51.09 8.38 16.78
N GLN A 567 52.40 8.07 16.85
CA GLN A 567 53.13 7.81 18.09
C GLN A 567 53.19 9.00 19.07
N GLN A 568 52.83 10.20 18.63
CA GLN A 568 52.79 11.41 19.46
C GLN A 568 51.38 12.03 19.54
N GLU A 569 50.36 11.35 19.02
CA GLU A 569 48.99 11.89 18.83
C GLU A 569 48.96 13.25 18.10
N ARG A 570 49.92 13.46 17.20
CA ARG A 570 50.13 14.75 16.52
C ARG A 570 49.64 14.70 15.07
N LEU A 571 48.68 15.57 14.77
CA LEU A 571 48.10 15.72 13.45
C LEU A 571 48.15 17.18 13.02
N LEU A 572 48.82 17.46 11.89
CA LEU A 572 48.93 18.77 11.28
C LEU A 572 47.95 18.88 10.11
N LEU A 573 47.18 19.96 10.07
CA LEU A 573 46.03 20.15 9.20
C LEU A 573 46.12 21.48 8.42
N SER A 574 45.35 21.58 7.33
CA SER A 574 45.11 22.82 6.59
C SER A 574 43.63 23.02 6.25
N PHE A 575 43.20 24.27 6.16
CA PHE A 575 41.91 24.66 5.56
C PHE A 575 42.04 24.95 4.04
N ARG A 576 43.26 24.88 3.47
CA ARG A 576 43.52 25.01 2.03
C ARG A 576 43.37 23.65 1.36
N LEU A 577 42.40 23.51 0.45
CA LEU A 577 42.05 22.23 -0.17
C LEU A 577 42.66 22.01 -1.58
N SER A 578 43.44 22.97 -2.10
CA SER A 578 43.92 22.96 -3.48
C SER A 578 45.30 22.30 -3.65
N SER A 579 45.33 21.01 -3.97
CA SER A 579 46.49 20.38 -4.63
C SER A 579 46.47 20.69 -6.13
N LYS A 580 47.66 20.82 -6.75
CA LYS A 580 47.76 20.91 -8.23
C LYS A 580 47.75 19.49 -8.81
N PRO A 581 46.78 19.11 -9.65
CA PRO A 581 46.77 17.79 -10.28
C PRO A 581 47.85 17.70 -11.37
N GLY A 582 48.52 16.54 -11.43
CA GLY A 582 49.36 16.17 -12.56
C GLY A 582 48.54 15.52 -13.68
N PRO A 583 49.08 15.41 -14.91
CA PRO A 583 48.50 14.56 -15.95
C PRO A 583 48.67 13.07 -15.58
N GLU A 584 47.84 12.23 -16.19
CA GLU A 584 47.84 10.76 -16.07
C GLU A 584 47.35 10.16 -14.73
N ASP A 585 46.02 10.15 -14.54
CA ASP A 585 45.36 8.92 -14.06
C ASP A 585 43.99 8.74 -14.75
N LYS A 586 43.45 7.51 -14.81
CA LYS A 586 42.27 7.16 -15.64
C LYS A 586 41.10 6.59 -14.85
N TRP A 587 39.90 7.07 -15.18
CA TRP A 587 38.60 6.71 -14.59
C TRP A 587 38.48 5.27 -14.06
N LYS A 588 38.22 5.16 -12.76
CA LYS A 588 37.44 4.08 -12.15
C LYS A 588 36.31 4.71 -11.34
N CYS A 589 35.06 4.54 -11.78
CA CYS A 589 33.88 4.86 -10.99
C CYS A 589 32.98 3.63 -10.89
N THR A 590 32.65 3.24 -9.66
CA THR A 590 31.56 2.31 -9.39
C THR A 590 30.23 3.07 -9.50
N PRO A 591 29.20 2.51 -10.16
CA PRO A 591 27.90 3.17 -10.27
C PRO A 591 27.22 3.25 -8.90
N LYS A 592 26.91 4.48 -8.44
CA LYS A 592 26.00 4.74 -7.32
C LYS A 592 24.55 4.40 -7.74
N GLU A 593 23.69 4.12 -6.76
CA GLU A 593 22.27 3.83 -7.04
C GLU A 593 21.47 5.09 -7.40
N LYS A 594 20.21 4.89 -7.79
CA LYS A 594 19.44 5.84 -8.63
C LYS A 594 18.80 6.99 -7.83
N GLN A 595 18.62 8.13 -8.50
CA GLN A 595 17.74 9.26 -8.13
C GLN A 595 18.17 10.19 -6.97
N GLU A 596 19.43 10.65 -6.95
CA GLU A 596 19.75 11.99 -6.41
C GLU A 596 19.71 13.04 -7.55
N ILE A 597 19.21 14.24 -7.26
CA ILE A 597 19.45 15.46 -8.07
C ILE A 597 20.75 16.06 -7.54
N VAL A 598 21.66 16.47 -8.44
CA VAL A 598 23.01 16.90 -8.05
C VAL A 598 23.44 18.11 -8.87
N ASP A 599 23.99 19.13 -8.21
CA ASP A 599 24.54 20.30 -8.91
C ASP A 599 25.83 19.95 -9.68
N VAL A 600 25.95 20.47 -10.91
CA VAL A 600 27.10 20.21 -11.80
C VAL A 600 27.65 21.50 -12.41
N LYS A 601 28.97 21.58 -12.53
CA LYS A 601 29.68 22.69 -13.21
C LYS A 601 30.24 22.21 -14.54
N ILE A 602 29.90 22.92 -15.61
CA ILE A 602 30.41 22.61 -16.96
C ILE A 602 31.93 22.85 -17.01
N CYS A 603 32.68 21.83 -17.41
CA CYS A 603 34.12 21.87 -17.63
C CYS A 603 34.46 22.10 -19.11
N GLN A 604 33.83 21.38 -20.03
CA GLN A 604 34.07 21.53 -21.47
C GLN A 604 32.84 21.16 -22.32
N LYS A 605 32.56 21.95 -23.36
CA LYS A 605 31.59 21.64 -24.43
C LYS A 605 32.35 20.84 -25.52
N LYS A 606 31.92 19.61 -25.83
CA LYS A 606 32.49 18.76 -26.90
C LYS A 606 31.35 18.34 -27.84
N ASP A 607 31.62 18.05 -29.11
CA ASP A 607 30.64 17.94 -30.21
C ASP A 607 29.36 17.12 -29.96
N ASN A 608 29.38 16.19 -28.99
CA ASN A 608 28.29 15.29 -28.62
C ASN A 608 27.89 15.33 -27.12
N GLY A 609 28.32 16.33 -26.35
CA GLY A 609 27.89 16.50 -24.95
C GLY A 609 28.75 17.44 -24.09
N LEU A 610 28.32 17.62 -22.84
CA LEU A 610 29.04 18.36 -21.81
C LEU A 610 29.88 17.42 -20.96
N GLU A 611 31.16 17.75 -20.83
CA GLU A 611 32.00 17.28 -19.74
C GLU A 611 31.76 18.20 -18.54
N VAL A 612 31.34 17.63 -17.41
CA VAL A 612 30.95 18.38 -16.21
C VAL A 612 31.66 17.83 -14.97
N SER A 613 31.96 18.69 -14.01
CA SER A 613 32.35 18.29 -12.65
C SER A 613 31.11 18.26 -11.77
N ILE A 614 30.91 17.16 -11.06
CA ILE A 614 29.84 17.06 -10.05
C ILE A 614 30.28 17.87 -8.83
N LEU A 615 29.51 18.90 -8.45
CA LEU A 615 29.90 19.85 -7.38
C LEU A 615 29.74 19.27 -5.97
N GLU A 616 28.93 18.22 -5.81
CA GLU A 616 28.71 17.54 -4.53
C GLU A 616 29.63 16.33 -4.28
N ASP A 617 30.35 15.86 -5.30
CA ASP A 617 31.32 14.76 -5.16
C ASP A 617 32.73 15.32 -4.96
N GLU A 618 33.27 15.06 -3.77
CA GLU A 618 34.52 15.62 -3.23
C GLU A 618 35.75 15.38 -4.12
N ASP A 619 35.72 14.34 -4.95
CA ASP A 619 36.81 13.95 -5.87
C ASP A 619 36.84 14.76 -7.19
N ASN A 620 36.01 15.80 -7.36
CA ASN A 620 35.81 16.52 -8.64
C ASN A 620 35.43 15.54 -9.79
N VAL A 621 34.54 14.60 -9.52
CA VAL A 621 34.18 13.53 -10.48
C VAL A 621 33.75 14.12 -11.81
N VAL A 622 34.60 13.93 -12.82
CA VAL A 622 34.33 14.36 -14.19
C VAL A 622 33.33 13.38 -14.81
N ALA A 623 32.09 13.84 -14.92
CA ALA A 623 30.98 13.14 -15.54
C ALA A 623 30.77 13.63 -16.98
N TRP A 624 30.12 12.79 -17.77
CA TRP A 624 29.76 13.09 -19.15
C TRP A 624 28.24 13.10 -19.29
N ILE A 625 27.68 14.25 -19.69
CA ILE A 625 26.27 14.41 -20.05
C ILE A 625 26.22 14.48 -21.58
N PRO A 626 25.83 13.39 -22.29
CA PRO A 626 25.60 13.44 -23.73
C PRO A 626 24.60 14.55 -24.05
N THR A 627 24.72 15.21 -25.21
CA THR A 627 23.82 16.32 -25.61
C THR A 627 22.35 15.98 -25.41
N LEU A 628 21.97 14.71 -25.65
CA LEU A 628 20.61 14.18 -25.47
C LEU A 628 20.07 14.37 -24.05
N HIS A 629 20.90 14.17 -23.02
CA HIS A 629 20.51 14.14 -21.61
C HIS A 629 20.47 15.54 -20.93
N LEU A 630 20.55 16.63 -21.72
CA LEU A 630 20.41 18.01 -21.20
C LEU A 630 18.96 18.37 -20.80
N SER A 631 18.00 17.51 -21.13
CA SER A 631 16.59 17.58 -20.74
C SER A 631 15.99 16.18 -20.88
N ASP A 632 14.96 15.86 -20.09
CA ASP A 632 14.16 14.64 -20.24
C ASP A 632 13.50 14.53 -21.63
N PHE A 633 13.37 15.66 -22.32
CA PHE A 633 12.89 15.74 -23.70
C PHE A 633 14.03 16.18 -24.62
N VAL A 634 14.55 15.25 -25.43
CA VAL A 634 15.60 15.53 -26.43
C VAL A 634 15.17 16.60 -27.45
N ALA A 635 13.86 16.86 -27.54
CA ALA A 635 13.24 18.08 -28.06
C ALA A 635 14.01 19.35 -27.69
N THR A 636 14.13 19.60 -26.39
CA THR A 636 14.72 20.77 -25.76
C THR A 636 16.24 20.64 -25.71
N SER A 637 16.77 19.43 -25.50
CA SER A 637 18.22 19.19 -25.40
C SER A 637 19.03 19.65 -26.61
N LYS A 638 18.46 19.58 -27.83
CA LYS A 638 19.11 20.12 -29.04
C LYS A 638 19.11 21.65 -29.08
N LEU A 639 18.02 22.28 -28.63
CA LEU A 639 17.90 23.75 -28.59
C LEU A 639 18.83 24.36 -27.52
N LEU A 640 18.93 23.71 -26.35
CA LEU A 640 19.90 24.05 -25.30
C LEU A 640 21.36 23.89 -25.76
N TRP A 641 21.61 23.04 -26.75
CA TRP A 641 22.95 22.81 -27.30
C TRP A 641 23.37 23.84 -28.34
N GLU A 642 22.46 24.14 -29.26
CA GLU A 642 22.71 24.98 -30.43
C GLU A 642 22.53 26.48 -30.13
N GLU A 643 21.91 26.84 -29.00
CA GLU A 643 21.76 28.21 -28.47
C GLU A 643 20.93 29.20 -29.33
N GLU A 644 20.68 28.92 -30.62
CA GLU A 644 20.09 29.82 -31.63
C GLU A 644 18.66 30.35 -31.34
N GLN A 645 17.92 29.77 -30.40
CA GLN A 645 16.55 30.22 -30.04
C GLN A 645 16.29 30.28 -28.53
N VAL A 646 17.34 30.35 -27.70
CA VAL A 646 17.19 30.33 -26.24
C VAL A 646 17.22 31.76 -25.68
N VAL A 647 16.04 32.31 -25.39
CA VAL A 647 15.84 33.55 -24.63
C VAL A 647 16.63 33.51 -23.32
N ARG A 648 17.52 34.47 -23.10
CA ARG A 648 18.40 34.57 -21.92
C ARG A 648 17.91 35.59 -20.89
N SER A 649 17.11 36.56 -21.31
CA SER A 649 16.53 37.61 -20.46
C SER A 649 15.10 37.97 -20.87
N PHE A 650 14.34 38.59 -19.96
CA PHE A 650 12.96 39.01 -20.25
C PHE A 650 12.88 40.01 -21.41
N SER A 651 13.90 40.86 -21.58
CA SER A 651 13.97 41.89 -22.62
C SER A 651 14.10 41.34 -24.05
N GLU A 652 14.37 40.06 -24.22
CA GLU A 652 14.41 39.39 -25.53
C GLU A 652 13.01 38.88 -25.96
N ILE A 653 11.99 39.00 -25.12
CA ILE A 653 10.67 38.39 -25.32
C ILE A 653 9.71 39.37 -26.00
N GLN A 654 9.36 39.09 -27.26
CA GLN A 654 8.37 39.86 -28.01
C GLN A 654 7.05 39.07 -28.20
N PRO A 655 5.89 39.75 -28.18
CA PRO A 655 4.61 39.16 -28.57
C PRO A 655 4.67 38.49 -29.94
N GLY A 656 4.08 37.30 -30.05
CA GLY A 656 4.09 36.47 -31.26
C GLY A 656 5.21 35.43 -31.34
N MET A 657 6.26 35.52 -30.52
CA MET A 657 7.33 34.50 -30.48
C MET A 657 6.80 33.14 -30.02
N LEU A 658 7.33 32.06 -30.60
CA LEU A 658 7.13 30.68 -30.14
C LEU A 658 8.34 30.24 -29.32
N LEU A 659 8.14 29.96 -28.04
CA LEU A 659 9.18 29.57 -27.08
C LEU A 659 8.94 28.14 -26.59
N THR A 660 10.00 27.33 -26.50
CA THR A 660 9.92 25.98 -25.90
C THR A 660 10.24 26.06 -24.41
N GLY A 661 9.32 25.59 -23.57
CA GLY A 661 9.45 25.60 -22.11
C GLY A 661 8.89 24.34 -21.46
N TYR A 662 8.86 24.31 -20.13
CA TYR A 662 8.32 23.20 -19.35
C TYR A 662 7.31 23.69 -18.30
N VAL A 663 6.33 22.85 -17.96
CA VAL A 663 5.29 23.20 -16.98
C VAL A 663 5.89 23.20 -15.57
N ARG A 664 6.06 24.38 -14.96
CA ARG A 664 6.54 24.55 -13.58
C ARG A 664 5.46 24.26 -12.55
N ASN A 665 4.22 24.67 -12.82
CA ASN A 665 3.08 24.48 -11.90
C ASN A 665 1.73 24.50 -12.63
N VAL A 666 0.74 23.78 -12.09
CA VAL A 666 -0.62 23.66 -12.64
C VAL A 666 -1.64 24.11 -11.60
N MET A 667 -2.26 25.27 -11.83
CA MET A 667 -3.26 25.88 -10.95
C MET A 667 -4.65 25.87 -11.63
N PRO A 668 -5.77 25.82 -10.88
CA PRO A 668 -7.12 25.68 -11.47
C PRO A 668 -7.54 26.76 -12.49
N PHE A 669 -6.85 27.91 -12.48
CA PHE A 669 -7.06 29.04 -13.41
C PHE A 669 -6.04 29.09 -14.56
N GLY A 670 -4.90 28.42 -14.45
CA GLY A 670 -3.73 28.71 -15.28
C GLY A 670 -2.55 27.75 -15.09
N VAL A 671 -1.82 27.50 -16.16
CA VAL A 671 -0.59 26.68 -16.19
C VAL A 671 0.61 27.64 -16.28
N PHE A 672 1.56 27.48 -15.36
CA PHE A 672 2.80 28.23 -15.38
C PHE A 672 3.85 27.44 -16.16
N VAL A 673 4.36 28.05 -17.22
CA VAL A 673 5.44 27.51 -18.06
C VAL A 673 6.71 28.28 -17.74
N GLU A 674 7.80 27.56 -17.54
CA GLU A 674 9.13 28.10 -17.35
C GLU A 674 9.99 27.82 -18.58
N PHE A 675 10.71 28.84 -19.00
CA PHE A 675 11.68 28.78 -20.08
C PHE A 675 13.09 28.65 -19.48
N PRO A 676 14.11 28.30 -20.29
CA PRO A 676 15.49 28.38 -19.85
C PRO A 676 15.83 29.76 -19.25
N PHE A 677 16.84 29.80 -18.37
CA PHE A 677 17.25 30.99 -17.61
C PHE A 677 16.17 31.57 -16.65
N GLY A 678 15.11 30.82 -16.34
CA GLY A 678 14.21 31.10 -15.22
C GLY A 678 13.06 32.07 -15.51
N VAL A 679 12.86 32.46 -16.77
CA VAL A 679 11.70 33.24 -17.19
C VAL A 679 10.43 32.40 -17.05
N THR A 680 9.41 32.92 -16.37
CA THR A 680 8.10 32.23 -16.23
C THR A 680 6.97 33.00 -16.91
N GLY A 681 6.13 32.29 -17.66
CA GLY A 681 4.88 32.82 -18.21
C GLY A 681 3.65 32.02 -17.78
N LEU A 682 2.47 32.63 -17.92
CA LEU A 682 1.18 32.06 -17.51
C LEU A 682 0.28 31.83 -18.73
N ALA A 683 -0.13 30.58 -18.93
CA ALA A 683 -1.20 30.21 -19.85
C ALA A 683 -2.54 30.11 -19.08
N PRO A 684 -3.43 31.12 -19.14
CA PRO A 684 -4.76 31.03 -18.53
C PRO A 684 -5.62 29.95 -19.21
N LYS A 685 -6.66 29.46 -18.51
CA LYS A 685 -7.51 28.34 -18.96
C LYS A 685 -8.10 28.46 -20.37
N VAL A 686 -8.28 29.68 -20.89
CA VAL A 686 -8.82 29.97 -22.24
C VAL A 686 -7.77 29.83 -23.36
N SER A 687 -6.47 29.89 -23.02
CA SER A 687 -5.36 29.73 -23.97
C SER A 687 -4.59 28.41 -23.79
N MET A 688 -5.05 27.51 -22.92
CA MET A 688 -4.43 26.19 -22.72
C MET A 688 -4.64 25.22 -23.89
N SER A 689 -5.78 25.30 -24.59
CA SER A 689 -6.20 24.23 -25.49
C SER A 689 -7.25 24.70 -26.50
N ASP A 690 -7.37 23.95 -27.60
CA ASP A 690 -8.39 24.12 -28.64
C ASP A 690 -9.73 23.45 -28.27
N LYS A 691 -9.72 22.53 -27.29
CA LYS A 691 -10.94 21.96 -26.68
C LYS A 691 -11.22 22.62 -25.32
N PHE A 692 -12.46 22.48 -24.83
CA PHE A 692 -12.86 22.96 -23.51
C PHE A 692 -12.22 22.11 -22.38
N VAL A 693 -11.42 22.75 -21.53
CA VAL A 693 -10.72 22.12 -20.39
C VAL A 693 -11.66 22.05 -19.16
N THR A 694 -11.88 20.85 -18.63
CA THR A 694 -12.63 20.62 -17.37
C THR A 694 -11.78 20.95 -16.14
N ASP A 695 -10.80 20.12 -15.80
CA ASP A 695 -9.73 20.42 -14.83
C ASP A 695 -8.39 20.54 -15.55
N THR A 696 -7.65 21.59 -15.24
CA THR A 696 -6.26 21.84 -15.61
C THR A 696 -5.31 20.66 -15.35
N LYS A 697 -5.51 19.90 -14.26
CA LYS A 697 -4.65 18.78 -13.85
C LYS A 697 -4.77 17.54 -14.72
N ASP A 698 -5.92 17.34 -15.36
CA ASP A 698 -6.13 16.22 -16.29
C ASP A 698 -5.39 16.42 -17.64
N HIS A 699 -4.90 17.64 -17.89
CA HIS A 699 -4.41 18.09 -19.19
C HIS A 699 -2.91 18.43 -19.21
N PHE A 700 -2.30 18.78 -18.07
CA PHE A 700 -0.87 19.12 -18.00
C PHE A 700 -0.24 18.53 -16.74
N VAL A 701 0.98 18.02 -16.88
CA VAL A 701 1.78 17.45 -15.79
C VAL A 701 2.98 18.35 -15.52
N VAL A 702 3.34 18.55 -14.25
CA VAL A 702 4.55 19.30 -13.89
C VAL A 702 5.80 18.60 -14.45
N GLY A 703 6.71 19.38 -15.05
CA GLY A 703 7.87 18.91 -15.79
C GLY A 703 7.64 18.67 -17.29
N GLN A 704 6.39 18.63 -17.77
CA GLN A 704 6.10 18.39 -19.18
C GLN A 704 6.58 19.54 -20.09
N THR A 705 7.33 19.23 -21.16
CA THR A 705 7.63 20.21 -22.23
C THR A 705 6.38 20.62 -23.00
N VAL A 706 6.30 21.91 -23.33
CA VAL A 706 5.27 22.56 -24.17
C VAL A 706 5.91 23.62 -25.06
N ILE A 707 5.32 23.85 -26.23
CA ILE A 707 5.60 25.04 -27.05
C ILE A 707 4.59 26.11 -26.68
N ALA A 708 5.04 27.30 -26.35
CA ALA A 708 4.22 28.41 -25.89
C ALA A 708 4.40 29.63 -26.77
N LYS A 709 3.29 30.12 -27.33
CA LYS A 709 3.22 31.38 -28.05
C LYS A 709 3.07 32.54 -27.07
N VAL A 710 3.92 33.54 -27.17
CA VAL A 710 3.84 34.77 -26.38
C VAL A 710 2.65 35.59 -26.87
N MET A 711 1.69 35.88 -25.98
CA MET A 711 0.54 36.74 -26.26
C MET A 711 0.79 38.19 -25.88
N SER A 712 1.39 38.43 -24.72
CA SER A 712 1.77 39.76 -24.23
C SER A 712 2.82 39.67 -23.12
N THR A 713 3.49 40.80 -22.87
CA THR A 713 4.51 40.97 -21.83
C THR A 713 4.16 42.17 -20.93
N ASP A 714 4.41 42.04 -19.64
CA ASP A 714 4.30 43.09 -18.61
C ASP A 714 5.71 43.27 -18.02
N GLU A 715 6.43 44.29 -18.51
CA GLU A 715 7.83 44.56 -18.15
C GLU A 715 7.98 44.97 -16.68
N GLU A 716 7.08 45.81 -16.16
CA GLU A 716 7.08 46.27 -14.77
C GLU A 716 7.05 45.12 -13.76
N LYS A 717 6.27 44.07 -14.07
CA LYS A 717 6.03 42.93 -13.16
C LYS A 717 6.77 41.67 -13.59
N GLN A 718 7.54 41.72 -14.68
CA GLN A 718 8.25 40.60 -15.29
C GLN A 718 7.34 39.40 -15.56
N ARG A 719 6.18 39.64 -16.20
CA ARG A 719 5.18 38.58 -16.49
C ARG A 719 4.96 38.41 -17.99
N VAL A 720 4.91 37.17 -18.43
CA VAL A 720 4.55 36.80 -19.82
C VAL A 720 3.19 36.11 -19.83
N LEU A 721 2.27 36.52 -20.71
CA LEU A 721 1.03 35.80 -20.97
C LEU A 721 1.23 34.86 -22.17
N LEU A 722 0.81 33.60 -22.02
CA LEU A 722 1.11 32.53 -22.97
C LEU A 722 -0.14 31.88 -23.57
N ASN A 723 0.05 31.25 -24.72
CA ASN A 723 -0.94 30.42 -25.40
C ASN A 723 -0.31 29.09 -25.83
N LEU A 724 -1.01 27.99 -25.52
CA LEU A 724 -0.58 26.61 -25.71
C LEU A 724 -1.47 25.86 -26.71
N LYS A 725 -2.44 26.54 -27.35
CA LYS A 725 -3.28 25.95 -28.41
C LYS A 725 -2.43 25.34 -29.52
N VAL A 726 -2.74 24.12 -29.92
CA VAL A 726 -2.07 23.43 -31.02
C VAL A 726 -2.33 24.18 -32.32
N SER A 727 -3.53 24.73 -32.51
CA SER A 727 -3.88 25.55 -33.68
C SER A 727 -3.06 26.84 -33.83
N GLU A 728 -2.45 27.34 -32.75
CA GLU A 728 -1.64 28.56 -32.75
C GLU A 728 -0.13 28.32 -32.60
N CYS A 729 0.28 27.08 -32.26
CA CYS A 729 1.68 26.70 -32.05
C CYS A 729 2.25 25.80 -33.16
N SER A 730 1.40 25.12 -33.93
CA SER A 730 1.79 24.27 -35.07
C SER A 730 2.05 25.10 -36.34
N SER A 731 2.98 24.63 -37.16
CA SER A 731 3.35 25.21 -38.48
C SER A 731 2.41 24.82 -39.62
N GLY A 732 1.39 24.00 -39.37
CA GLY A 732 0.31 23.68 -40.30
C GLY A 732 0.40 22.32 -41.00
N ASP A 733 1.60 21.74 -41.19
CA ASP A 733 1.75 20.34 -41.61
C ASP A 733 1.93 19.42 -40.38
N SER A 734 0.81 19.10 -39.75
CA SER A 734 0.75 18.16 -38.63
C SER A 734 1.32 16.76 -38.97
N ALA A 735 1.34 16.34 -40.24
CA ALA A 735 1.92 15.06 -40.65
C ALA A 735 3.46 15.12 -40.75
N ALA A 736 4.03 16.26 -41.12
CA ALA A 736 5.47 16.51 -41.03
C ALA A 736 5.93 16.61 -39.57
N GLU A 737 5.20 17.34 -38.72
CA GLU A 737 5.49 17.46 -37.28
C GLU A 737 5.43 16.10 -36.58
N SER A 738 4.35 15.34 -36.79
CA SER A 738 4.19 13.96 -36.30
C SER A 738 5.34 13.04 -36.74
N PHE A 739 5.81 13.16 -37.99
CA PHE A 739 6.93 12.37 -38.49
C PHE A 739 8.27 12.80 -37.88
N ALA A 740 8.49 14.10 -37.71
CA ALA A 740 9.68 14.64 -37.07
C ALA A 740 9.80 14.15 -35.61
N LEU A 741 8.71 14.20 -34.85
CA LEU A 741 8.62 13.64 -33.48
C LEU A 741 8.97 12.15 -33.45
N LEU A 742 8.33 11.34 -34.31
CA LEU A 742 8.58 9.90 -34.38
C LEU A 742 10.04 9.57 -34.74
N ASN A 743 10.59 10.27 -35.74
CA ASN A 743 11.95 10.03 -36.22
C ASN A 743 13.00 10.46 -35.18
N ARG A 744 12.73 11.53 -34.41
CA ARG A 744 13.56 11.96 -33.28
C ARG A 744 13.60 10.87 -32.19
N TYR A 745 12.44 10.41 -31.75
CA TYR A 745 12.31 9.37 -30.73
C TYR A 745 13.05 8.06 -31.11
N PHE A 746 12.97 7.63 -32.37
CA PHE A 746 13.76 6.46 -32.80
C PHE A 746 15.28 6.74 -32.85
N LYS A 747 15.72 7.95 -33.18
CA LYS A 747 17.14 8.34 -33.10
C LYS A 747 17.63 8.26 -31.65
N GLU A 748 16.85 8.75 -30.70
CA GLU A 748 17.14 8.72 -29.25
C GLU A 748 17.29 7.27 -28.75
N LEU A 749 16.32 6.40 -29.07
CA LEU A 749 16.41 4.96 -28.78
C LEU A 749 17.62 4.28 -29.43
N LYS A 750 18.09 4.78 -30.58
CA LYS A 750 19.30 4.24 -31.23
C LYS A 750 20.54 4.62 -30.42
N GLU A 751 20.65 5.89 -30.05
CA GLU A 751 21.81 6.43 -29.34
C GLU A 751 21.92 5.83 -27.93
N ILE A 752 20.80 5.67 -27.21
CA ILE A 752 20.73 4.92 -25.94
C ILE A 752 21.19 3.46 -26.14
N ARG A 753 20.68 2.76 -27.16
CA ARG A 753 21.06 1.38 -27.47
C ARG A 753 22.55 1.25 -27.81
N ASP A 754 23.10 2.20 -28.58
CA ASP A 754 24.50 2.20 -28.99
C ASP A 754 25.45 2.58 -27.82
N MET A 755 24.98 3.27 -26.78
CA MET A 755 25.71 3.38 -25.50
C MET A 755 25.68 2.07 -24.70
N LEU A 756 24.50 1.45 -24.52
CA LEU A 756 24.34 0.19 -23.77
C LEU A 756 25.20 -0.96 -24.32
N LYS A 757 25.44 -1.01 -25.64
CA LYS A 757 26.36 -1.95 -26.29
C LYS A 757 27.78 -1.94 -25.71
N ARG A 758 28.26 -0.80 -25.20
CA ARG A 758 29.60 -0.67 -24.62
C ARG A 758 29.75 -1.34 -23.25
N GLY A 759 28.63 -1.60 -22.57
CA GLY A 759 28.61 -2.23 -21.25
C GLY A 759 28.23 -3.72 -21.25
N LYS A 760 27.28 -4.14 -22.10
CA LYS A 760 26.81 -5.55 -22.17
C LYS A 760 26.46 -5.96 -23.62
N PRO A 761 27.18 -6.90 -24.26
CA PRO A 761 26.98 -7.23 -25.67
C PRO A 761 25.70 -8.04 -25.96
N SER A 762 25.11 -8.71 -24.97
CA SER A 762 23.90 -9.56 -25.13
C SER A 762 22.63 -8.79 -25.52
N ILE A 763 22.63 -7.46 -25.40
CA ILE A 763 21.50 -6.58 -25.72
C ILE A 763 21.31 -6.43 -27.26
N CYS A 764 22.32 -6.79 -28.05
CA CYS A 764 22.34 -6.57 -29.51
C CYS A 764 21.29 -7.36 -30.32
N GLU A 765 20.76 -8.47 -29.79
CA GLU A 765 20.05 -9.46 -30.61
C GLU A 765 18.55 -9.25 -30.77
N LEU A 766 17.89 -8.44 -29.94
CA LEU A 766 16.42 -8.33 -29.91
C LEU A 766 15.93 -7.05 -30.58
N VAL A 767 15.23 -7.22 -31.72
CA VAL A 767 14.53 -6.16 -32.43
C VAL A 767 13.12 -6.62 -32.84
N PRO A 768 12.13 -5.70 -32.90
CA PRO A 768 10.88 -5.91 -33.62
C PRO A 768 11.07 -6.58 -34.99
N GLY A 769 10.12 -7.44 -35.37
CA GLY A 769 10.20 -8.22 -36.60
C GLY A 769 11.13 -9.45 -36.54
N LYS A 770 12.04 -9.56 -35.55
CA LYS A 770 12.79 -10.80 -35.32
C LYS A 770 11.84 -11.91 -34.85
N ARG A 771 12.15 -13.14 -35.25
CA ARG A 771 11.40 -14.35 -34.88
C ARG A 771 12.19 -15.12 -33.81
N LEU A 772 11.51 -15.51 -32.75
CA LEU A 772 12.09 -16.24 -31.61
C LEU A 772 11.47 -17.62 -31.49
N HIS A 773 12.28 -18.57 -31.01
CA HIS A 773 11.80 -19.83 -30.47
C HIS A 773 11.75 -19.69 -28.94
N LEU A 774 10.56 -19.88 -28.38
CA LEU A 774 10.27 -19.64 -26.97
C LEU A 774 9.64 -20.87 -26.32
N VAL A 775 9.83 -21.01 -25.03
CA VAL A 775 9.15 -21.98 -24.16
C VAL A 775 8.16 -21.22 -23.30
N VAL A 776 6.90 -21.66 -23.26
CA VAL A 776 5.88 -21.11 -22.36
C VAL A 776 6.30 -21.40 -20.93
N GLN A 777 6.43 -20.36 -20.10
CA GLN A 777 6.75 -20.50 -18.69
C GLN A 777 5.47 -20.59 -17.85
N ASP A 778 4.51 -19.70 -18.10
CA ASP A 778 3.28 -19.58 -17.33
C ASP A 778 2.16 -18.91 -18.16
N VAL A 779 0.90 -19.09 -17.75
CA VAL A 779 -0.29 -18.48 -18.37
C VAL A 779 -1.12 -17.83 -17.27
N ARG A 780 -1.19 -16.49 -17.30
CA ARG A 780 -1.83 -15.67 -16.26
C ARG A 780 -3.36 -15.72 -16.37
N GLU A 781 -4.04 -15.41 -15.27
CA GLU A 781 -5.51 -15.42 -15.17
C GLU A 781 -6.21 -14.41 -16.10
N ASP A 782 -5.52 -13.36 -16.54
CA ASP A 782 -5.98 -12.40 -17.56
C ASP A 782 -5.99 -12.99 -19.00
N GLY A 783 -5.41 -14.18 -19.18
CA GLY A 783 -5.24 -14.85 -20.46
C GLY A 783 -4.03 -14.38 -21.26
N SER A 784 -3.07 -13.67 -20.65
CA SER A 784 -1.72 -13.47 -21.19
C SER A 784 -0.78 -14.62 -20.83
N ALA A 785 0.36 -14.73 -21.50
CA ALA A 785 1.36 -15.76 -21.20
C ALA A 785 2.78 -15.20 -21.14
N LEU A 786 3.57 -15.80 -20.24
CA LEU A 786 4.99 -15.54 -20.05
C LEU A 786 5.83 -16.62 -20.74
N PHE A 787 6.98 -16.20 -21.28
CA PHE A 787 7.85 -17.02 -22.10
C PHE A 787 9.31 -16.88 -21.67
N SER A 788 10.08 -17.93 -21.91
CA SER A 788 11.53 -17.98 -21.75
C SER A 788 12.20 -18.45 -23.04
N GLY A 789 13.47 -18.08 -23.26
CA GLY A 789 14.22 -18.49 -24.46
C GLY A 789 15.70 -18.13 -24.38
N SER A 790 16.55 -18.90 -25.05
CA SER A 790 18.01 -18.72 -25.03
C SER A 790 18.45 -17.36 -25.57
N SER A 791 17.80 -16.86 -26.63
CA SER A 791 18.04 -15.53 -27.21
C SER A 791 17.41 -14.37 -26.42
N ALA A 792 16.85 -14.63 -25.23
CA ALA A 792 16.19 -13.64 -24.37
C ALA A 792 16.54 -13.86 -22.88
N THR A 793 17.73 -14.39 -22.60
CA THR A 793 18.20 -14.63 -21.22
C THR A 793 18.31 -13.32 -20.44
N GLY A 794 17.60 -13.24 -19.31
CA GLY A 794 17.50 -12.05 -18.47
C GLY A 794 16.42 -11.04 -18.87
N TRP A 795 15.55 -11.36 -19.85
CA TRP A 795 14.43 -10.52 -20.27
C TRP A 795 13.08 -11.18 -19.98
N THR A 796 12.08 -10.40 -19.59
CA THR A 796 10.71 -10.88 -19.39
C THR A 796 9.98 -10.87 -20.72
N VAL A 797 9.67 -12.04 -21.29
CA VAL A 797 9.01 -12.14 -22.60
C VAL A 797 7.51 -12.43 -22.43
N THR A 798 6.65 -11.55 -22.95
CA THR A 798 5.21 -11.53 -22.67
C THR A 798 4.39 -11.47 -23.96
N ALA A 799 3.28 -12.22 -24.03
CA ALA A 799 2.25 -12.05 -25.06
C ALA A 799 0.87 -11.85 -24.43
N THR A 800 0.14 -10.84 -24.89
CA THR A 800 -1.23 -10.57 -24.44
C THR A 800 -2.21 -11.59 -25.01
N ARG A 801 -3.39 -11.73 -24.39
CA ARG A 801 -4.48 -12.61 -24.87
C ARG A 801 -4.80 -12.44 -26.36
N TYR A 802 -4.80 -11.21 -26.86
CA TYR A 802 -5.03 -10.90 -28.28
C TYR A 802 -3.94 -11.50 -29.20
N HIS A 803 -2.69 -11.57 -28.73
CA HIS A 803 -1.52 -12.05 -29.48
C HIS A 803 -1.27 -13.56 -29.36
N LEU A 804 -1.84 -14.23 -28.36
CA LEU A 804 -1.92 -15.70 -28.30
C LEU A 804 -2.94 -16.23 -29.32
N GLY A 805 -4.05 -15.50 -29.51
CA GLY A 805 -5.21 -15.95 -30.30
C GLY A 805 -5.96 -17.09 -29.61
N ASP A 806 -6.84 -17.78 -30.35
CA ASP A 806 -7.70 -18.84 -29.82
C ASP A 806 -6.96 -20.16 -29.51
N LYS A 807 -5.63 -20.12 -29.46
CA LYS A 807 -4.77 -21.27 -29.18
C LYS A 807 -4.70 -21.49 -27.67
N LYS A 808 -5.31 -22.58 -27.20
CA LYS A 808 -5.01 -23.14 -25.88
C LYS A 808 -3.52 -23.50 -25.83
N ILE A 809 -2.81 -22.96 -24.85
CA ILE A 809 -1.37 -23.06 -24.69
C ILE A 809 -1.10 -23.54 -23.26
N ALA A 810 -0.12 -24.43 -23.09
CA ALA A 810 0.26 -25.01 -21.81
C ALA A 810 1.71 -24.65 -21.43
N PRO A 811 2.04 -24.52 -20.13
CA PRO A 811 3.42 -24.41 -19.66
C PRO A 811 4.33 -25.53 -20.18
N GLY A 812 5.58 -25.20 -20.46
CA GLY A 812 6.58 -26.08 -21.06
C GLY A 812 6.52 -26.20 -22.59
N GLU A 813 5.47 -25.70 -23.25
CA GLU A 813 5.31 -25.88 -24.69
C GLU A 813 6.24 -24.96 -25.51
N LYS A 814 6.84 -25.50 -26.58
CA LYS A 814 7.68 -24.74 -27.52
C LYS A 814 6.83 -24.06 -28.61
N ARG A 815 7.07 -22.77 -28.83
CA ARG A 815 6.37 -21.93 -29.81
C ARG A 815 7.32 -21.02 -30.59
N LYS A 816 6.93 -20.70 -31.83
CA LYS A 816 7.53 -19.60 -32.61
C LYS A 816 6.72 -18.34 -32.38
N ALA A 817 7.39 -17.22 -32.10
CA ALA A 817 6.76 -15.91 -31.91
C ALA A 817 7.51 -14.82 -32.69
N LEU A 818 6.80 -13.74 -33.05
CA LEU A 818 7.36 -12.52 -33.63
C LEU A 818 7.52 -11.46 -32.54
N VAL A 819 8.66 -10.79 -32.46
CA VAL A 819 8.85 -9.63 -31.58
C VAL A 819 8.06 -8.43 -32.14
N LEU A 820 7.24 -7.81 -31.29
CA LEU A 820 6.51 -6.58 -31.59
C LEU A 820 7.23 -5.35 -31.03
N HIS A 821 7.67 -5.42 -29.76
CA HIS A 821 8.33 -4.33 -29.05
C HIS A 821 9.38 -4.90 -28.06
N VAL A 822 10.40 -4.10 -27.77
CA VAL A 822 11.46 -4.40 -26.79
C VAL A 822 11.66 -3.13 -25.95
N ASP A 823 11.27 -3.19 -24.69
CA ASP A 823 11.47 -2.09 -23.74
C ASP A 823 12.74 -2.34 -22.92
N ALA A 824 13.77 -1.54 -23.19
CA ALA A 824 15.07 -1.63 -22.52
C ALA A 824 15.10 -1.01 -21.12
N LEU A 825 14.06 -0.25 -20.71
CA LEU A 825 13.96 0.36 -19.38
C LEU A 825 13.35 -0.62 -18.37
N THR A 826 12.27 -1.30 -18.75
CA THR A 826 11.61 -2.34 -17.93
C THR A 826 12.22 -3.74 -18.11
N SER A 827 13.05 -3.95 -19.14
CA SER A 827 13.58 -5.26 -19.56
C SER A 827 12.50 -6.25 -20.04
N GLU A 828 11.42 -5.72 -20.63
CA GLU A 828 10.31 -6.50 -21.18
C GLU A 828 10.35 -6.62 -22.72
N VAL A 829 9.86 -7.76 -23.23
CA VAL A 829 9.80 -8.06 -24.67
C VAL A 829 8.39 -8.52 -25.02
N TYR A 830 7.70 -7.75 -25.85
CA TYR A 830 6.32 -8.02 -26.26
C TYR A 830 6.31 -8.82 -27.57
N VAL A 831 5.65 -9.97 -27.58
CA VAL A 831 5.66 -10.92 -28.71
C VAL A 831 4.26 -11.36 -29.15
N SER A 832 4.17 -11.91 -30.37
CA SER A 832 2.92 -12.43 -30.94
C SER A 832 3.07 -13.80 -31.62
N LEU A 833 2.06 -14.65 -31.41
CA LEU A 833 1.96 -16.01 -31.93
C LEU A 833 0.92 -16.12 -33.07
N ARG A 834 0.31 -14.98 -33.47
CA ARG A 834 -0.68 -14.91 -34.57
C ARG A 834 -0.06 -15.36 -35.90
N GLU A 835 -0.74 -16.27 -36.59
CA GLU A 835 -0.27 -16.80 -37.87
C GLU A 835 -0.19 -15.76 -38.99
N GLU A 836 -1.03 -14.72 -38.91
CA GLU A 836 -1.05 -13.56 -39.80
C GLU A 836 0.31 -12.83 -39.87
N LEU A 837 1.08 -12.87 -38.77
CA LEU A 837 2.39 -12.23 -38.64
C LEU A 837 3.55 -13.23 -38.81
N LEU A 838 3.29 -14.53 -38.64
CA LEU A 838 4.28 -15.61 -38.79
C LEU A 838 4.39 -16.14 -40.22
N LYS A 839 3.30 -16.14 -41.00
CA LYS A 839 3.31 -16.53 -42.42
C LYS A 839 3.97 -15.43 -43.26
N GLN A 840 5.11 -15.73 -43.89
CA GLN A 840 5.74 -14.79 -44.81
C GLN A 840 4.90 -14.65 -46.08
N ARG A 841 4.65 -13.40 -46.49
CA ARG A 841 4.02 -13.06 -47.77
C ARG A 841 5.11 -12.53 -48.71
N PRO A 842 4.95 -12.65 -50.05
CA PRO A 842 5.93 -12.15 -51.00
C PRO A 842 6.16 -10.64 -50.79
N LYS A 843 7.43 -10.20 -50.78
CA LYS A 843 7.81 -8.79 -50.56
C LYS A 843 7.39 -7.91 -51.75
N ARG A 844 6.13 -7.43 -51.74
CA ARG A 844 5.64 -6.40 -52.66
C ARG A 844 6.50 -5.13 -52.51
N ARG A 845 6.92 -4.53 -53.61
CA ARG A 845 7.79 -3.33 -53.59
C ARG A 845 7.01 -2.10 -53.12
N LEU A 846 7.05 -1.85 -51.81
CA LEU A 846 6.52 -0.65 -51.17
C LEU A 846 7.15 0.62 -51.77
N ARG A 847 6.42 1.74 -51.70
CA ARG A 847 6.86 3.07 -52.16
C ARG A 847 6.72 4.10 -51.05
N GLU A 848 7.57 5.12 -51.06
CA GLU A 848 7.49 6.22 -50.11
C GLU A 848 6.28 7.12 -50.43
N ASN A 849 5.70 7.73 -49.39
CA ASN A 849 4.46 8.50 -49.44
C ASN A 849 3.25 7.72 -49.99
N SER A 850 3.30 6.39 -50.05
CA SER A 850 2.13 5.56 -50.39
C SER A 850 1.27 5.26 -49.16
N GLN A 851 -0.05 5.23 -49.36
CA GLN A 851 -1.05 5.01 -48.31
C GLN A 851 -1.43 3.52 -48.21
N HIS A 852 -1.42 2.98 -46.99
CA HIS A 852 -1.66 1.56 -46.69
C HIS A 852 -2.74 1.39 -45.61
N SER A 853 -3.37 0.22 -45.59
CA SER A 853 -4.21 -0.22 -44.47
C SER A 853 -3.38 -1.09 -43.51
N VAL A 854 -3.40 -0.76 -42.23
CA VAL A 854 -2.58 -1.40 -41.19
C VAL A 854 -3.42 -1.74 -39.98
N VAL A 855 -3.09 -2.84 -39.29
CA VAL A 855 -3.74 -3.24 -38.03
C VAL A 855 -2.84 -2.85 -36.86
N VAL A 856 -3.39 -2.18 -35.86
CA VAL A 856 -2.68 -1.86 -34.61
C VAL A 856 -2.40 -3.13 -33.82
N GLN A 857 -1.12 -3.41 -33.55
CA GLN A 857 -0.69 -4.59 -32.78
C GLN A 857 -0.37 -4.23 -31.33
N HIS A 858 0.42 -3.19 -31.09
CA HIS A 858 0.83 -2.78 -29.74
C HIS A 858 0.87 -1.25 -29.64
N ILE A 859 0.68 -0.71 -28.44
CA ILE A 859 0.53 0.72 -28.16
C ILE A 859 1.45 1.06 -26.99
N THR A 860 2.34 2.03 -27.15
CA THR A 860 3.22 2.58 -26.10
C THR A 860 2.75 4.00 -25.71
N GLU A 861 3.49 4.71 -24.85
CA GLU A 861 3.14 6.09 -24.49
C GLU A 861 3.31 7.10 -25.65
N HIS A 862 4.16 6.82 -26.64
CA HIS A 862 4.51 7.78 -27.70
C HIS A 862 4.13 7.32 -29.12
N PHE A 863 4.13 6.00 -29.37
CA PHE A 863 3.89 5.42 -30.70
C PHE A 863 3.15 4.08 -30.63
N ALA A 864 2.44 3.74 -31.70
CA ALA A 864 1.84 2.44 -31.91
C ALA A 864 2.67 1.60 -32.91
N ILE A 865 2.85 0.32 -32.61
CA ILE A 865 3.32 -0.68 -33.58
C ILE A 865 2.12 -1.22 -34.33
N VAL A 866 2.17 -1.09 -35.66
CA VAL A 866 1.13 -1.54 -36.59
C VAL A 866 1.71 -2.53 -37.59
N SER A 867 0.88 -3.44 -38.11
CA SER A 867 1.26 -4.41 -39.16
C SER A 867 0.55 -4.11 -40.48
N LEU A 868 1.30 -4.05 -41.59
CA LEU A 868 0.73 -3.86 -42.93
C LEU A 868 -0.11 -5.08 -43.34
N LEU A 869 -1.38 -4.86 -43.72
CA LEU A 869 -2.29 -5.93 -44.11
C LEU A 869 -1.85 -6.68 -45.37
N GLU A 870 -1.06 -6.05 -46.24
CA GLU A 870 -0.51 -6.70 -47.43
C GLU A 870 0.70 -7.58 -47.13
N THR A 871 1.74 -7.02 -46.50
CA THR A 871 3.08 -7.64 -46.37
C THR A 871 3.38 -8.26 -45.01
N ALA A 872 2.54 -8.03 -44.00
CA ALA A 872 2.76 -8.37 -42.58
C ALA A 872 4.03 -7.73 -41.95
N GLN A 873 4.69 -6.77 -42.61
CA GLN A 873 5.78 -6.00 -42.01
C GLN A 873 5.26 -5.05 -40.92
N LEU A 874 6.10 -4.78 -39.93
CA LEU A 874 5.81 -3.86 -38.84
C LEU A 874 6.22 -2.42 -39.21
N ALA A 875 5.38 -1.46 -38.84
CA ALA A 875 5.66 -0.04 -38.90
C ALA A 875 5.36 0.61 -37.54
N ALA A 876 6.00 1.74 -37.25
CA ALA A 876 5.66 2.61 -36.14
C ALA A 876 4.86 3.83 -36.63
N VAL A 877 3.89 4.26 -35.82
CA VAL A 877 2.98 5.40 -36.06
C VAL A 877 2.93 6.24 -34.78
N PRO A 878 3.05 7.58 -34.83
CA PRO A 878 3.00 8.41 -33.63
C PRO A 878 1.58 8.49 -33.06
N ILE A 879 1.45 8.63 -31.74
CA ILE A 879 0.15 8.76 -31.05
C ILE A 879 -0.22 10.23 -30.78
N ALA A 880 0.79 11.08 -30.55
CA ALA A 880 0.66 12.52 -30.43
C ALA A 880 1.19 13.21 -31.69
N CYS A 881 0.52 14.27 -32.14
CA CYS A 881 0.93 15.02 -33.34
C CYS A 881 1.75 16.28 -33.06
N HIS A 882 1.71 16.80 -31.82
CA HIS A 882 2.38 18.03 -31.38
C HIS A 882 2.69 17.93 -29.87
N PHE A 883 3.66 18.69 -29.35
CA PHE A 883 4.02 18.68 -27.92
C PHE A 883 2.86 19.06 -26.99
N ASN A 884 1.90 19.84 -27.50
CA ASN A 884 0.73 20.29 -26.74
C ASN A 884 -0.53 19.41 -26.99
N ASP A 885 -0.41 18.28 -27.70
CA ASP A 885 -1.50 17.28 -27.84
C ASP A 885 -1.60 16.42 -26.57
N THR A 886 -2.01 17.04 -25.46
CA THR A 886 -1.91 16.47 -24.10
C THR A 886 -3.13 15.69 -23.63
N PHE A 887 -4.16 15.51 -24.46
CA PHE A 887 -5.37 14.77 -24.09
C PHE A 887 -5.09 13.27 -23.87
N ARG A 888 -4.73 12.90 -22.64
CA ARG A 888 -4.67 11.49 -22.18
C ARG A 888 -6.05 10.83 -22.11
N PHE A 889 -7.14 11.60 -22.19
CA PHE A 889 -8.51 11.13 -22.23
C PHE A 889 -9.34 11.73 -23.38
N ASP A 890 -9.05 11.33 -24.62
CA ASP A 890 -10.13 10.81 -25.45
C ASP A 890 -10.06 9.27 -25.35
N SER A 891 -11.12 8.62 -24.87
CA SER A 891 -11.22 7.17 -25.04
C SER A 891 -11.35 6.86 -26.53
N GLU A 892 -10.37 6.13 -27.09
CA GLU A 892 -10.22 5.80 -28.53
C GLU A 892 -9.54 6.86 -29.43
N LYS A 893 -8.21 7.05 -29.29
CA LYS A 893 -7.36 7.35 -30.47
C LYS A 893 -7.07 6.08 -31.27
N LEU A 894 -6.56 5.02 -30.63
CA LEU A 894 -6.29 3.70 -31.23
C LEU A 894 -6.63 2.54 -30.28
N ARG A 895 -7.09 1.40 -30.81
CA ARG A 895 -7.26 0.11 -30.09
C ARG A 895 -6.46 -1.00 -30.76
N VAL A 896 -5.92 -1.94 -29.98
CA VAL A 896 -5.28 -3.16 -30.53
C VAL A 896 -6.31 -3.97 -31.33
N GLY A 897 -5.94 -4.38 -32.54
CA GLY A 897 -6.83 -5.02 -33.52
C GLY A 897 -7.65 -4.07 -34.39
N GLN A 898 -7.57 -2.75 -34.19
CA GLN A 898 -8.18 -1.76 -35.07
C GLN A 898 -7.41 -1.65 -36.39
N THR A 899 -8.13 -1.60 -37.51
CA THR A 899 -7.57 -1.21 -38.81
C THR A 899 -7.60 0.31 -38.96
N ILE A 900 -6.47 0.91 -39.33
CA ILE A 900 -6.34 2.33 -39.66
C ILE A 900 -5.65 2.50 -41.02
N SER A 901 -5.67 3.72 -41.56
CA SER A 901 -4.95 4.06 -42.79
C SER A 901 -3.79 5.03 -42.51
N VAL A 902 -2.60 4.67 -43.01
CA VAL A 902 -1.35 5.39 -42.75
C VAL A 902 -0.55 5.57 -44.04
N THR A 903 0.22 6.65 -44.11
CA THR A 903 1.14 6.96 -45.21
C THR A 903 2.55 6.57 -44.80
N LEU A 904 3.20 5.69 -45.57
CA LEU A 904 4.60 5.29 -45.34
C LEU A 904 5.54 6.47 -45.60
N LYS A 905 6.37 6.81 -44.61
CA LYS A 905 7.41 7.85 -44.72
C LYS A 905 8.83 7.27 -44.78
N ALA A 906 9.05 6.04 -44.30
CA ALA A 906 10.28 5.29 -44.52
C ALA A 906 9.99 3.89 -45.05
N VAL A 907 10.68 3.49 -46.12
CA VAL A 907 10.44 2.22 -46.86
C VAL A 907 11.48 1.14 -46.54
N LYS A 908 12.64 1.52 -45.99
CA LYS A 908 13.63 0.59 -45.44
C LYS A 908 13.32 0.35 -43.97
N GLU A 909 13.54 -0.87 -43.50
CA GLU A 909 13.50 -1.20 -42.07
C GLU A 909 14.63 -0.45 -41.36
N ASN A 910 14.29 0.39 -40.38
CA ASN A 910 15.27 1.14 -39.60
C ASN A 910 16.08 0.20 -38.67
N HIS A 911 17.09 0.74 -37.97
CA HIS A 911 17.89 0.07 -36.92
C HIS A 911 17.07 -0.54 -35.75
N HIS A 912 15.74 -0.42 -35.79
CA HIS A 912 14.76 -0.87 -34.81
C HIS A 912 13.83 -1.97 -35.37
N GLY A 913 14.06 -2.46 -36.60
CA GLY A 913 13.26 -3.54 -37.20
C GLY A 913 11.85 -3.15 -37.65
N VAL A 914 11.59 -1.85 -37.81
CA VAL A 914 10.29 -1.30 -38.23
C VAL A 914 10.43 -0.27 -39.34
N LEU A 915 9.38 -0.12 -40.15
CA LEU A 915 9.16 1.02 -41.03
C LEU A 915 8.63 2.23 -40.24
N LEU A 916 8.65 3.43 -40.82
CA LEU A 916 8.02 4.62 -40.23
C LEU A 916 6.83 5.09 -41.08
N ALA A 917 5.72 5.42 -40.42
CA ALA A 917 4.50 5.90 -41.06
C ALA A 917 3.82 6.98 -40.20
N VAL A 918 2.95 7.76 -40.82
CA VAL A 918 2.06 8.72 -40.14
C VAL A 918 0.61 8.46 -40.54
N GLN A 919 -0.34 8.78 -39.66
CA GLN A 919 -1.76 8.62 -39.96
C GLN A 919 -2.17 9.54 -41.12
N GLY A 920 -2.97 9.04 -42.05
CA GLY A 920 -3.48 9.85 -43.16
C GLY A 920 -4.54 10.85 -42.71
N PRO A 921 -4.76 11.97 -43.45
CA PRO A 921 -5.80 12.94 -43.15
C PRO A 921 -7.18 12.25 -43.09
N ALA A 922 -7.95 12.55 -42.04
CA ALA A 922 -9.00 11.68 -41.54
C ALA A 922 -10.25 11.59 -42.44
N LYS A 923 -10.26 10.66 -43.39
CA LYS A 923 -11.50 10.04 -43.88
C LYS A 923 -11.96 9.00 -42.85
N LYS A 924 -13.24 9.08 -42.46
CA LYS A 924 -13.85 8.34 -41.32
C LYS A 924 -13.35 6.88 -41.21
N ASN A 925 -12.77 6.53 -40.06
CA ASN A 925 -12.31 5.17 -39.75
C ASN A 925 -13.46 4.16 -39.93
N VAL A 926 -13.34 3.26 -40.91
CA VAL A 926 -14.39 2.26 -41.21
C VAL A 926 -14.16 1.01 -40.37
N PHE A 927 -15.11 0.71 -39.47
CA PHE A 927 -15.14 -0.54 -38.70
C PHE A 927 -15.51 -1.73 -39.61
N VAL A 928 -14.50 -2.32 -40.26
CA VAL A 928 -14.67 -3.57 -41.01
C VAL A 928 -14.50 -4.77 -40.07
N ARG A 929 -15.62 -5.33 -39.59
CA ARG A 929 -15.62 -6.67 -38.98
C ARG A 929 -15.37 -7.72 -40.07
N VAL A 930 -14.15 -8.23 -40.15
CA VAL A 930 -13.89 -9.46 -40.90
C VAL A 930 -14.51 -10.62 -40.12
N ARG A 931 -15.58 -11.20 -40.67
CA ARG A 931 -16.07 -12.54 -40.30
C ARG A 931 -15.29 -13.58 -41.12
N ASN A 932 -15.12 -14.76 -40.51
CA ASN A 932 -15.11 -16.13 -41.06
C ASN A 932 -14.23 -17.01 -40.15
N GLU A 933 -14.59 -18.24 -39.78
CA GLU A 933 -15.86 -18.96 -39.95
C GLU A 933 -15.95 -20.14 -38.95
N SER A 934 -17.12 -20.80 -38.88
CA SER A 934 -17.55 -21.83 -37.92
C SER A 934 -17.95 -21.32 -36.50
N GLU A 935 -19.08 -21.73 -35.90
CA GLU A 935 -20.15 -22.60 -36.41
C GLU A 935 -21.55 -22.19 -35.93
N THR A 936 -22.55 -22.77 -36.60
CA THR A 936 -24.00 -22.55 -36.63
C THR A 936 -24.76 -22.25 -35.31
N ALA A 937 -25.61 -21.22 -35.38
CA ALA A 937 -26.93 -21.16 -34.73
C ALA A 937 -27.90 -20.35 -35.61
N LEU A 938 -29.18 -20.71 -35.60
CA LEU A 938 -30.23 -20.18 -36.49
C LEU A 938 -30.81 -18.83 -35.99
N GLU A 939 -31.31 -18.04 -36.96
CA GLU A 939 -32.45 -17.09 -36.90
C GLU A 939 -32.49 -16.00 -35.78
N GLU A 940 -32.91 -14.76 -36.02
CA GLU A 940 -33.54 -14.13 -37.19
C GLU A 940 -33.12 -12.64 -37.27
N MET A 941 -33.43 -11.95 -38.38
CA MET A 941 -33.01 -10.55 -38.59
C MET A 941 -34.00 -9.51 -38.07
N LEU A 942 -33.51 -8.57 -37.25
CA LEU A 942 -34.12 -7.25 -37.08
C LEU A 942 -33.06 -6.15 -37.33
N PRO A 943 -33.36 -5.10 -38.11
CA PRO A 943 -32.37 -4.08 -38.48
C PRO A 943 -32.06 -3.13 -37.32
N ALA A 944 -30.79 -2.71 -37.22
CA ALA A 944 -30.34 -1.79 -36.20
C ALA A 944 -30.96 -0.38 -36.38
N VAL A 945 -31.70 0.08 -35.37
CA VAL A 945 -32.28 1.42 -35.35
C VAL A 945 -31.17 2.44 -35.08
N LYS A 946 -30.91 3.35 -36.03
CA LYS A 946 -30.17 4.58 -35.76
C LYS A 946 -31.04 5.47 -34.88
N HIS A 947 -30.58 5.79 -33.67
CA HIS A 947 -31.16 6.89 -32.91
C HIS A 947 -30.83 8.22 -33.60
N SER A 948 -31.82 9.11 -33.70
CA SER A 948 -31.85 10.28 -34.58
C SER A 948 -31.36 11.58 -33.94
N LEU A 949 -31.04 11.56 -32.64
CA LEU A 949 -30.73 12.76 -31.85
C LEU A 949 -29.22 12.91 -31.62
N SER A 950 -28.71 14.12 -31.85
CA SER A 950 -27.29 14.47 -31.72
C SER A 950 -27.05 15.50 -30.61
N PRO A 951 -25.85 15.55 -30.01
CA PRO A 951 -25.52 16.58 -29.03
C PRO A 951 -25.58 17.98 -29.65
N GLY A 952 -26.44 18.83 -29.10
CA GLY A 952 -26.75 20.16 -29.63
C GLY A 952 -28.21 20.33 -30.09
N ASP A 953 -28.94 19.26 -30.35
CA ASP A 953 -30.35 19.31 -30.77
C ASP A 953 -31.27 19.75 -29.62
N THR A 954 -32.33 20.50 -29.95
CA THR A 954 -33.37 20.89 -28.97
C THR A 954 -34.59 20.00 -29.16
N VAL A 955 -34.96 19.26 -28.11
CA VAL A 955 -36.04 18.27 -28.12
C VAL A 955 -37.13 18.64 -27.12
N THR A 956 -38.38 18.33 -27.46
CA THR A 956 -39.50 18.36 -26.50
C THR A 956 -39.65 17.00 -25.84
N GLY A 957 -39.92 16.99 -24.54
CA GLY A 957 -40.17 15.76 -23.81
C GLY A 957 -41.16 15.97 -22.66
N THR A 958 -41.83 14.89 -22.26
CA THR A 958 -42.80 14.87 -21.15
C THR A 958 -42.15 14.31 -19.89
N ILE A 959 -42.24 15.04 -18.77
CA ILE A 959 -41.62 14.65 -17.51
C ILE A 959 -42.30 13.40 -16.94
N LYS A 960 -41.53 12.30 -16.80
CA LYS A 960 -41.97 11.05 -16.17
C LYS A 960 -41.73 11.01 -14.66
N SER A 961 -40.64 11.59 -14.16
CA SER A 961 -40.42 11.72 -12.71
C SER A 961 -39.56 12.93 -12.35
N VAL A 962 -39.81 13.51 -11.18
CA VAL A 962 -39.07 14.64 -10.59
C VAL A 962 -38.44 14.16 -9.29
N LYS A 963 -37.13 14.35 -9.13
CA LYS A 963 -36.39 14.08 -7.88
C LYS A 963 -35.51 15.30 -7.55
N PRO A 964 -35.09 15.51 -6.29
CA PRO A 964 -34.36 16.73 -5.91
C PRO A 964 -33.08 17.03 -6.70
N THR A 965 -32.40 16.01 -7.23
CA THR A 965 -31.15 16.15 -7.99
C THR A 965 -31.31 16.01 -9.51
N HIS A 966 -32.41 15.42 -10.01
CA HIS A 966 -32.61 15.21 -11.44
C HIS A 966 -34.08 14.96 -11.81
N VAL A 967 -34.40 15.31 -13.05
CA VAL A 967 -35.71 15.07 -13.69
C VAL A 967 -35.53 14.05 -14.81
N THR A 968 -36.42 13.06 -14.87
CA THR A 968 -36.45 12.06 -15.96
C THR A 968 -37.57 12.43 -16.94
N VAL A 969 -37.21 12.53 -18.21
CA VAL A 969 -38.09 13.01 -19.29
C VAL A 969 -38.18 11.93 -20.37
N ALA A 970 -39.38 11.64 -20.86
CA ALA A 970 -39.54 10.84 -22.09
C ALA A 970 -39.65 11.78 -23.28
N ILE A 971 -38.83 11.55 -24.30
CA ILE A 971 -38.87 12.28 -25.56
C ILE A 971 -39.84 11.54 -26.50
N ASP A 972 -39.54 10.26 -26.75
CA ASP A 972 -40.38 9.31 -27.49
C ASP A 972 -40.60 8.02 -26.69
N ASP A 973 -41.45 7.11 -27.17
CA ASP A 973 -41.77 5.82 -26.53
C ASP A 973 -40.56 4.93 -26.19
N LYS A 974 -39.42 5.15 -26.87
CA LYS A 974 -38.17 4.39 -26.69
C LYS A 974 -37.00 5.23 -26.18
N LEU A 975 -37.18 6.53 -25.91
CA LEU A 975 -36.10 7.46 -25.56
C LEU A 975 -36.40 8.22 -24.27
N THR A 976 -35.57 8.00 -23.25
CA THR A 976 -35.65 8.69 -21.96
C THR A 976 -34.37 9.47 -21.67
N GLY A 977 -34.50 10.79 -21.50
CA GLY A 977 -33.44 11.68 -21.05
C GLY A 977 -33.47 11.92 -19.55
N SER A 978 -32.37 12.45 -19.00
CA SER A 978 -32.31 12.96 -17.63
C SER A 978 -31.66 14.34 -17.60
N ILE A 979 -32.32 15.28 -16.93
CA ILE A 979 -31.86 16.66 -16.73
C ILE A 979 -31.40 16.78 -15.28
N HIS A 980 -30.15 17.19 -15.04
CA HIS A 980 -29.64 17.44 -13.71
C HIS A 980 -30.21 18.75 -13.15
N ALA A 981 -30.44 18.83 -11.83
CA ALA A 981 -31.08 20.00 -11.19
C ALA A 981 -30.36 21.33 -11.48
N SER A 982 -29.02 21.30 -11.60
CA SER A 982 -28.18 22.46 -11.95
C SER A 982 -28.24 22.88 -13.43
N ARG A 983 -29.28 22.46 -14.18
CA ARG A 983 -29.54 22.79 -15.59
C ARG A 983 -31.03 23.12 -15.83
N ILE A 984 -31.74 23.52 -14.77
CA ILE A 984 -33.19 23.79 -14.79
C ILE A 984 -33.50 25.27 -14.50
N MET A 985 -32.75 25.88 -13.57
CA MET A 985 -32.73 27.32 -13.33
C MET A 985 -31.27 27.73 -13.07
N ASP A 986 -30.84 28.87 -13.62
CA ASP A 986 -29.47 29.37 -13.45
C ASP A 986 -29.28 30.08 -12.09
N GLU A 987 -30.36 30.66 -11.55
CA GLU A 987 -30.45 31.18 -10.18
C GLU A 987 -31.56 30.46 -9.40
N VAL A 988 -31.36 30.22 -8.11
CA VAL A 988 -32.25 29.38 -7.28
C VAL A 988 -32.55 30.11 -5.95
N PRO A 989 -33.80 30.50 -5.67
CA PRO A 989 -34.16 31.17 -4.42
C PRO A 989 -33.85 30.32 -3.18
N ILE A 990 -33.30 30.98 -2.14
CA ILE A 990 -32.91 30.34 -0.88
C ILE A 990 -34.13 29.62 -0.26
N GLY A 991 -33.97 28.33 0.05
CA GLY A 991 -35.04 27.48 0.60
C GLY A 991 -35.91 26.77 -0.44
N SER A 992 -35.68 26.99 -1.74
CA SER A 992 -36.35 26.26 -2.83
C SER A 992 -35.44 25.21 -3.49
N PHE A 993 -36.05 24.21 -4.13
CA PHE A 993 -35.30 23.23 -4.95
C PHE A 993 -35.36 23.62 -6.44
N PRO A 994 -34.29 23.44 -7.23
CA PRO A 994 -34.30 23.79 -8.67
C PRO A 994 -35.40 23.07 -9.47
N THR A 995 -35.90 21.96 -8.94
CA THR A 995 -36.90 21.09 -9.55
C THR A 995 -38.35 21.38 -9.10
N SER A 996 -38.60 22.27 -8.13
CA SER A 996 -39.96 22.47 -7.58
C SER A 996 -40.92 23.19 -8.52
N THR A 997 -40.41 23.82 -9.57
CA THR A 997 -41.17 24.47 -10.64
C THR A 997 -41.72 23.47 -11.68
N LEU A 998 -41.28 22.21 -11.64
CA LEU A 998 -41.62 21.18 -12.63
C LEU A 998 -42.53 20.09 -12.05
N LYS A 999 -43.51 19.66 -12.85
CA LYS A 999 -44.49 18.63 -12.48
C LYS A 999 -44.45 17.43 -13.42
N THR A 1000 -44.75 16.24 -12.91
CA THR A 1000 -44.93 15.04 -13.73
C THR A 1000 -46.09 15.21 -14.72
N GLY A 1001 -45.89 14.82 -15.97
CA GLY A 1001 -46.82 15.06 -17.08
C GLY A 1001 -46.63 16.39 -17.82
N GLN A 1002 -45.83 17.32 -17.28
CA GLN A 1002 -45.50 18.58 -17.96
C GLN A 1002 -44.58 18.33 -19.16
N LYS A 1003 -44.84 19.02 -20.28
CA LYS A 1003 -43.91 19.07 -21.43
C LYS A 1003 -42.85 20.15 -21.20
N VAL A 1004 -41.60 19.83 -21.51
CA VAL A 1004 -40.45 20.74 -21.44
C VAL A 1004 -39.61 20.64 -22.72
N THR A 1005 -39.05 21.76 -23.15
CA THR A 1005 -37.97 21.82 -24.15
C THR A 1005 -36.62 21.66 -23.44
N ALA A 1006 -35.75 20.81 -23.95
CA ALA A 1006 -34.42 20.57 -23.41
C ALA A 1006 -33.41 20.36 -24.55
N ARG A 1007 -32.16 20.78 -24.32
CA ARG A 1007 -31.08 20.57 -25.30
C ARG A 1007 -30.34 19.26 -24.99
N VAL A 1008 -30.14 18.42 -26.00
CA VAL A 1008 -29.38 17.17 -25.88
C VAL A 1008 -27.90 17.51 -25.65
N ILE A 1009 -27.36 17.16 -24.48
CA ILE A 1009 -25.95 17.42 -24.12
C ILE A 1009 -25.07 16.19 -24.40
N GLY A 1010 -25.66 15.00 -24.45
CA GLY A 1010 -24.99 13.73 -24.73
C GLY A 1010 -25.96 12.55 -24.61
N GLY A 1011 -25.51 11.37 -24.99
CA GLY A 1011 -26.27 10.12 -24.90
C GLY A 1011 -25.35 8.92 -24.65
N ARG A 1012 -25.91 7.83 -24.11
CA ARG A 1012 -25.22 6.56 -23.87
C ARG A 1012 -26.19 5.41 -24.09
N ASP A 1013 -25.70 4.28 -24.61
CA ASP A 1013 -26.46 3.04 -24.66
C ASP A 1013 -26.45 2.38 -23.27
N VAL A 1014 -27.52 1.67 -22.92
CA VAL A 1014 -27.73 1.09 -21.58
C VAL A 1014 -26.90 -0.19 -21.38
N ASN A 1015 -26.47 -0.83 -22.46
CA ASN A 1015 -25.77 -2.11 -22.46
C ASN A 1015 -24.23 -2.02 -22.42
N THR A 1016 -23.66 -0.82 -22.29
CA THR A 1016 -22.21 -0.61 -22.12
C THR A 1016 -21.93 0.05 -20.78
N HIS A 1017 -21.17 -0.63 -19.93
CA HIS A 1017 -20.91 -0.24 -18.55
C HIS A 1017 -19.43 -0.38 -18.18
#